data_AF-A0A3Q0G2Y4-F1
#
_entry.id   AF-A0A3Q0G2Y4-F1
#
_cell.length_a   1.000
_cell.length_b   1.000
_cell.length_c   1.000
_cell.angle_alpha   90.00
_cell.angle_beta   90.00
_cell.angle_gamma   90.00
#
_symmetry.space_group_name_H-M   'P 1'
#
loop_
_entity.id
_entity.type
_entity.pdbx_description
1 polymer ?
#
loop_
_entity_poly.entity_id
_entity_poly.type
_entity_poly.pdbx_seq_one_letter_code
_entity_poly.pdbx_strand_id
1 'polypeptide(L)'
;MGEATQSRRCDTVFNLIKKGCQSDFIENPMNSITTSSDHEANMQVTPGKVSIHLRPGGKTSFMLKIRPLEKYPVDLYYLVDVSASMHNNIEKLNSVGFDLSKKMANISLDFRLGFGSYVDKTVSPYISTHPGRIHNQCSDYNLDCMPPHGYIHVLSLTDNIADFKNAVNKQKISGNIDTPEGGFDAMLQAAVCQSHIGWRKEAKRLLLVMTDQTSHLALDSKLGGIVIPNDGNCHLKDNIYIKATSMEHPSLGQLSEKLIDNNINVIFAVQGHQFDWYKDLLPLLPGTVAKQIESQAANLNDLVIEAYQKLISEVKIQVDNQLKDLYFNITAICPDGSRNTGMEGCKNVRYDEEVLFNVSIAMKGCTTTGGQKYAVLKPIGFNETTIINIYRNCACQCEDSARHKKICADETFLDGEKPHCKATNCSSNENTFFEKHKMHQAQPVCSGQGDCIGGKCFCHKSKLGKVYGKYCEMDNFSCPYHHGILCAGNGECEAGKCKCFNGWEGEHCQCSSLSAKHCINSKGQICSGRGHCVCGKCECTDPRSFGRLCEYCPNCNNACDENWSCVHCHHSNNVSQIILDQCKTSCTYMMQYSDKTSECFSDPNYFRIFIIILIVTFLIGLLNVLIIRQIILQWNNNKIKSPADYRVSSTKKKKKIALNLALEL
;
A
#
# COMPACT_ATOMS: atom_id res chain seq x y z
N MET A 1 19.86 -9.76 -67.89
CA MET A 1 20.33 -9.00 -66.72
C MET A 1 19.15 -8.83 -65.80
N GLY A 2 19.08 -9.59 -64.71
CA GLY A 2 18.00 -9.50 -63.74
C GLY A 2 18.20 -8.29 -62.83
N GLU A 3 17.13 -7.54 -62.60
CA GLU A 3 17.09 -6.44 -61.63
C GLU A 3 17.53 -6.96 -60.26
N ALA A 4 18.62 -6.40 -59.75
CA ALA A 4 19.07 -6.61 -58.38
C ALA A 4 18.04 -5.99 -57.44
N THR A 5 17.09 -6.80 -56.98
CA THR A 5 16.24 -6.45 -55.84
C THR A 5 17.15 -6.16 -54.67
N GLN A 6 17.09 -4.92 -54.18
CA GLN A 6 17.86 -4.43 -53.04
C GLN A 6 17.52 -5.31 -51.82
N SER A 7 18.34 -6.33 -51.57
CA SER A 7 18.08 -7.32 -50.55
C SER A 7 18.28 -6.68 -49.19
N ARG A 8 17.27 -6.76 -48.32
CA ARG A 8 17.40 -6.30 -46.92
C ARG A 8 18.56 -7.06 -46.27
N ARG A 9 19.58 -6.31 -45.78
CA ARG A 9 20.75 -6.86 -45.06
C ARG A 9 20.37 -7.50 -43.72
N CYS A 10 19.35 -6.96 -43.06
CA CYS A 10 18.75 -7.56 -41.87
C CYS A 10 17.58 -8.48 -42.28
N ASP A 11 17.70 -9.76 -41.96
CA ASP A 11 16.68 -10.79 -42.23
C ASP A 11 16.84 -11.95 -41.22
N THR A 12 15.93 -12.91 -41.23
CA THR A 12 16.04 -14.14 -40.43
C THR A 12 17.28 -14.94 -40.85
N VAL A 13 17.88 -15.67 -39.90
CA VAL A 13 19.08 -16.51 -40.16
C VAL A 13 18.85 -17.45 -41.35
N PHE A 14 17.68 -18.08 -41.44
CA PHE A 14 17.31 -18.97 -42.53
C PHE A 14 17.34 -18.26 -43.90
N ASN A 15 16.77 -17.07 -43.99
CA ASN A 15 16.75 -16.29 -45.23
C ASN A 15 18.14 -15.79 -45.61
N LEU A 16 18.98 -15.41 -44.64
CA LEU A 16 20.35 -14.98 -44.89
C LEU A 16 21.20 -16.12 -45.46
N ILE A 17 21.10 -17.33 -44.89
CA ILE A 17 21.78 -18.51 -45.40
C ILE A 17 21.28 -18.85 -46.81
N LYS A 18 19.97 -18.80 -47.04
CA LYS A 18 19.37 -19.05 -48.37
C LYS A 18 19.83 -18.04 -49.43
N LYS A 19 20.13 -16.80 -49.02
CA LYS A 19 20.69 -15.74 -49.87
C LYS A 19 22.21 -15.86 -50.09
N GLY A 20 22.87 -16.87 -49.50
CA GLY A 20 24.30 -17.12 -49.64
C GLY A 20 25.19 -16.44 -48.58
N CYS A 21 24.61 -15.92 -47.48
CA CYS A 21 25.40 -15.42 -46.36
C CYS A 21 25.99 -16.60 -45.56
N GLN A 22 27.32 -16.63 -45.42
CA GLN A 22 28.00 -17.64 -44.63
C GLN A 22 27.72 -17.45 -43.13
N SER A 23 27.65 -18.56 -42.38
CA SER A 23 27.34 -18.58 -40.94
C SER A 23 28.21 -17.62 -40.12
N ASP A 24 29.50 -17.49 -40.45
CA ASP A 24 30.49 -16.73 -39.70
C ASP A 24 30.31 -15.19 -39.84
N PHE A 25 29.49 -14.79 -40.81
CA PHE A 25 29.10 -13.40 -41.05
C PHE A 25 27.70 -13.07 -40.51
N ILE A 26 26.95 -14.06 -40.02
CA ILE A 26 25.62 -13.85 -39.46
C ILE A 26 25.75 -13.56 -37.97
N GLU A 27 25.44 -12.33 -37.58
CA GLU A 27 25.37 -11.94 -36.17
C GLU A 27 23.95 -12.13 -35.64
N ASN A 28 23.78 -13.09 -34.73
CA ASN A 28 22.50 -13.36 -34.07
C ASN A 28 22.76 -13.66 -32.59
N PRO A 29 22.97 -12.63 -31.74
CA PRO A 29 23.17 -12.85 -30.32
C PRO A 29 21.92 -13.55 -29.75
N MET A 30 22.14 -14.71 -29.17
CA MET A 30 21.10 -15.48 -28.48
C MET A 30 20.98 -15.00 -27.03
N ASN A 31 19.78 -15.08 -26.49
CA ASN A 31 19.60 -14.91 -25.05
C ASN A 31 20.19 -16.14 -24.36
N SER A 32 20.97 -15.94 -23.30
CA SER A 32 21.53 -17.03 -22.53
C SER A 32 21.33 -16.78 -21.04
N ILE A 33 21.17 -17.87 -20.30
CA ILE A 33 21.09 -17.86 -18.85
C ILE A 33 22.11 -18.83 -18.30
N THR A 34 22.89 -18.35 -17.35
CA THR A 34 23.88 -19.14 -16.64
C THR A 34 23.59 -19.02 -15.15
N THR A 35 23.15 -20.12 -14.56
CA THR A 35 22.99 -20.26 -13.12
C THR A 35 24.29 -20.81 -12.55
N SER A 36 24.92 -20.15 -11.59
CA SER A 36 26.03 -20.79 -10.88
C SER A 36 25.45 -21.87 -9.97
N SER A 37 25.94 -23.10 -10.12
CA SER A 37 25.63 -24.22 -9.23
C SER A 37 26.54 -24.18 -8.00
N ASP A 38 26.61 -23.01 -7.34
CA ASP A 38 27.29 -22.92 -6.04
C ASP A 38 26.38 -23.59 -5.01
N HIS A 39 26.42 -24.92 -4.98
CA HIS A 39 25.71 -25.77 -4.02
C HIS A 39 26.18 -25.55 -2.57
N GLU A 40 27.18 -24.70 -2.32
CA GLU A 40 27.83 -24.57 -1.02
C GLU A 40 27.54 -23.26 -0.26
N ALA A 41 26.94 -22.23 -0.88
CA ALA A 41 26.74 -20.94 -0.20
C ALA A 41 25.32 -20.67 0.30
N ASN A 42 24.29 -21.19 -0.39
CA ASN A 42 22.89 -20.90 -0.10
C ASN A 42 22.12 -22.21 0.14
N MET A 43 21.58 -22.41 1.35
CA MET A 43 20.81 -23.60 1.70
C MET A 43 19.30 -23.42 1.47
N GLN A 44 18.81 -22.18 1.48
CA GLN A 44 17.38 -21.86 1.45
C GLN A 44 16.92 -21.31 0.11
N VAL A 45 17.76 -20.54 -0.58
CA VAL A 45 17.40 -19.79 -1.79
C VAL A 45 18.36 -20.15 -2.92
N THR A 46 17.87 -20.93 -3.87
CA THR A 46 18.67 -21.46 -4.98
C THR A 46 18.05 -21.11 -6.33
N PRO A 47 18.81 -20.53 -7.29
CA PRO A 47 20.23 -20.21 -7.23
C PRO A 47 20.52 -18.89 -6.49
N GLY A 48 21.70 -18.77 -5.87
CA GLY A 48 22.14 -17.51 -5.24
C GLY A 48 22.63 -16.45 -6.23
N LYS A 49 23.07 -16.88 -7.42
CA LYS A 49 23.55 -15.97 -8.46
C LYS A 49 23.14 -16.44 -9.84
N VAL A 50 22.67 -15.50 -10.66
CA VAL A 50 22.20 -15.75 -12.02
C VAL A 50 22.83 -14.73 -12.95
N SER A 51 23.40 -15.18 -14.06
CA SER A 51 23.91 -14.31 -15.12
C SER A 51 23.06 -14.45 -16.36
N ILE A 52 22.58 -13.32 -16.88
CA ILE A 52 21.62 -13.26 -17.95
C ILE A 52 22.16 -12.38 -19.08
N HIS A 53 22.19 -12.91 -20.29
CA HIS A 53 22.47 -12.15 -21.51
C HIS A 53 21.16 -11.94 -22.26
N LEU A 54 20.81 -10.68 -22.52
CA LEU A 54 19.58 -10.31 -23.22
C LEU A 54 19.89 -9.39 -24.40
N ARG A 55 19.21 -9.65 -25.53
CA ARG A 55 19.13 -8.74 -26.68
C ARG A 55 17.83 -7.92 -26.63
N PRO A 56 17.74 -6.78 -27.34
CA PRO A 56 16.50 -5.99 -27.43
C PRO A 56 15.28 -6.86 -27.81
N GLY A 57 14.18 -6.72 -27.08
CA GLY A 57 12.97 -7.53 -27.26
C GLY A 57 13.09 -8.98 -26.76
N GLY A 58 14.25 -9.38 -26.23
CA GLY A 58 14.51 -10.70 -25.69
C GLY A 58 13.80 -10.93 -24.36
N LYS A 59 13.33 -12.16 -24.17
CA LYS A 59 12.79 -12.67 -22.91
C LYS A 59 13.55 -13.92 -22.49
N THR A 60 13.84 -14.05 -21.21
CA THR A 60 14.36 -15.27 -20.58
C THR A 60 13.63 -15.55 -19.27
N SER A 61 13.72 -16.77 -18.78
CA SER A 61 13.13 -17.17 -17.50
C SER A 61 13.98 -18.19 -16.77
N PHE A 62 13.99 -18.13 -15.43
CA PHE A 62 14.58 -19.16 -14.58
C PHE A 62 13.67 -19.51 -13.42
N MET A 63 13.94 -20.67 -12.84
CA MET A 63 13.27 -21.16 -11.64
C MET A 63 14.11 -20.82 -10.42
N LEU A 64 13.52 -20.08 -9.49
CA LEU A 64 14.05 -19.83 -8.17
C LEU A 64 13.35 -20.77 -7.18
N LYS A 65 14.13 -21.50 -6.39
CA LYS A 65 13.66 -22.44 -5.37
C LYS A 65 13.88 -21.84 -4.01
N ILE A 66 12.85 -21.86 -3.18
CA ILE A 66 12.91 -21.39 -1.79
C ILE A 66 12.44 -22.51 -0.87
N ARG A 67 13.28 -22.85 0.10
CA ARG A 67 12.99 -23.87 1.11
C ARG A 67 13.08 -23.25 2.52
N PRO A 68 11.98 -23.25 3.28
CA PRO A 68 12.02 -22.87 4.69
C PRO A 68 12.83 -23.87 5.53
N LEU A 69 13.38 -23.43 6.66
CA LEU A 69 14.03 -24.32 7.64
C LEU A 69 13.02 -24.77 8.70
N GLU A 70 13.22 -25.97 9.24
CA GLU A 70 12.39 -26.53 10.32
C GLU A 70 12.46 -25.67 11.60
N LYS A 71 13.66 -25.21 11.96
CA LYS A 71 13.87 -24.34 13.12
C LYS A 71 14.80 -23.19 12.74
N TYR A 72 14.33 -21.96 12.93
CA TYR A 72 15.12 -20.75 12.76
C TYR A 72 15.57 -20.21 14.11
N PRO A 73 16.76 -19.59 14.22
CA PRO A 73 17.03 -18.69 15.33
C PRO A 73 16.04 -17.52 15.28
N VAL A 74 15.54 -17.08 16.43
CA VAL A 74 14.53 -16.03 16.52
C VAL A 74 15.01 -14.94 17.46
N ASP A 75 14.91 -13.70 17.00
CA ASP A 75 15.12 -12.50 17.79
C ASP A 75 13.78 -11.81 17.98
N LEU A 76 13.33 -11.67 19.23
CA LEU A 76 12.08 -10.99 19.58
C LEU A 76 12.38 -9.74 20.40
N TYR A 77 12.10 -8.58 19.83
CA TYR A 77 12.26 -7.30 20.50
C TYR A 77 10.89 -6.76 20.94
N TYR A 78 10.69 -6.64 22.25
CA TYR A 78 9.50 -6.03 22.84
C TYR A 78 9.62 -4.51 22.78
N LEU A 79 8.73 -3.88 22.02
CA LEU A 79 8.59 -2.44 21.95
C LEU A 79 7.26 -2.05 22.58
N VAL A 80 7.33 -1.53 23.81
CA VAL A 80 6.16 -1.39 24.67
C VAL A 80 5.86 0.08 24.94
N ASP A 81 4.61 0.44 24.71
CA ASP A 81 4.01 1.68 25.17
C ASP A 81 3.99 1.69 26.70
N VAL A 82 4.64 2.69 27.30
CA VAL A 82 4.70 2.86 28.75
C VAL A 82 3.93 4.07 29.26
N SER A 83 2.94 4.53 28.48
CA SER A 83 1.93 5.47 28.94
C SER A 83 1.18 4.94 30.18
N ALA A 84 0.50 5.84 30.89
CA ALA A 84 -0.16 5.51 32.14
C ALA A 84 -1.28 4.46 31.98
N SER A 85 -1.93 4.40 30.81
CA SER A 85 -2.99 3.42 30.53
C SER A 85 -2.46 1.98 30.42
N MET A 86 -1.18 1.81 30.06
CA MET A 86 -0.52 0.51 29.91
C MET A 86 -0.02 -0.10 31.24
N HIS A 87 -0.24 0.56 32.38
CA HIS A 87 0.25 0.14 33.69
C HIS A 87 -0.01 -1.36 34.00
N ASN A 88 -1.26 -1.79 33.87
CA ASN A 88 -1.67 -3.17 34.16
C ASN A 88 -1.00 -4.20 33.24
N ASN A 89 -0.74 -3.82 31.98
CA ASN A 89 -0.11 -4.69 30.99
C ASN A 89 1.39 -4.87 31.30
N ILE A 90 2.06 -3.80 31.74
CA ILE A 90 3.49 -3.81 32.10
C ILE A 90 3.73 -4.70 33.34
N GLU A 91 2.89 -4.61 34.36
CA GLU A 91 3.02 -5.45 35.57
C GLU A 91 2.98 -6.94 35.21
N LYS A 92 2.09 -7.32 34.27
CA LYS A 92 1.92 -8.71 33.85
C LYS A 92 2.96 -9.19 32.85
N LEU A 93 3.60 -8.27 32.13
CA LEU A 93 4.58 -8.54 31.08
C LEU A 93 5.74 -9.41 31.54
N ASN A 94 6.17 -9.29 32.80
CA ASN A 94 7.22 -10.14 33.38
C ASN A 94 6.85 -11.63 33.35
N SER A 95 5.61 -11.96 33.74
CA SER A 95 5.15 -13.36 33.75
C SER A 95 4.90 -13.87 32.34
N VAL A 96 4.28 -13.04 31.51
CA VAL A 96 3.91 -13.37 30.13
C VAL A 96 5.17 -13.57 29.27
N GLY A 97 6.14 -12.67 29.37
CA GLY A 97 7.42 -12.78 28.64
C GLY A 97 8.24 -14.01 29.05
N PHE A 98 8.23 -14.39 30.33
CA PHE A 98 8.87 -15.62 30.79
C PHE A 98 8.19 -16.86 30.19
N ASP A 99 6.86 -16.92 30.23
CA ASP A 99 6.11 -18.04 29.67
C ASP A 99 6.27 -18.12 28.14
N LEU A 100 6.33 -16.99 27.44
CA LEU A 100 6.64 -16.95 26.01
C LEU A 100 8.03 -17.52 25.74
N SER A 101 9.04 -17.14 26.52
CA SER A 101 10.41 -17.62 26.32
C SER A 101 10.49 -19.15 26.40
N LYS A 102 9.77 -19.76 27.34
CA LYS A 102 9.67 -21.22 27.46
C LYS A 102 8.96 -21.86 26.28
N LYS A 103 7.84 -21.29 25.83
CA LYS A 103 7.11 -21.81 24.65
C LYS A 103 7.96 -21.69 23.38
N MET A 104 8.67 -20.58 23.20
CA MET A 104 9.54 -20.34 22.04
C MET A 104 10.77 -21.24 22.03
N ALA A 105 11.31 -21.62 23.20
CA ALA A 105 12.40 -22.60 23.29
C ALA A 105 12.04 -23.99 22.74
N ASN A 106 10.75 -24.35 22.69
CA ASN A 106 10.31 -25.60 22.05
C ASN A 106 10.22 -25.48 20.52
N ILE A 107 10.06 -24.26 20.00
CA ILE A 107 9.78 -23.98 18.58
C ILE A 107 11.07 -23.58 17.84
N SER A 108 11.94 -22.80 18.48
CA SER A 108 13.22 -22.32 17.94
C SER A 108 14.38 -23.00 18.65
N LEU A 109 15.49 -23.23 17.93
CA LEU A 109 16.73 -23.75 18.51
C LEU A 109 17.49 -22.69 19.34
N ASP A 110 17.28 -21.41 19.05
CA ASP A 110 18.04 -20.31 19.62
C ASP A 110 17.20 -19.04 19.61
N PHE A 111 16.81 -18.60 20.80
CA PHE A 111 15.87 -17.51 21.02
C PHE A 111 16.48 -16.40 21.85
N ARG A 112 16.39 -15.15 21.35
CA ARG A 112 16.83 -13.95 22.07
C ARG A 112 15.69 -12.96 22.26
N LEU A 113 15.73 -12.26 23.39
CA LEU A 113 14.74 -11.28 23.83
C LEU A 113 15.42 -9.93 24.05
N GLY A 114 14.76 -8.87 23.60
CA GLY A 114 15.15 -7.49 23.90
C GLY A 114 13.93 -6.66 24.34
N PHE A 115 14.19 -5.50 24.93
CA PHE A 115 13.14 -4.64 25.47
C PHE A 115 13.43 -3.15 25.17
N GLY A 116 12.38 -2.41 24.84
CA GLY A 116 12.41 -0.97 24.62
C GLY A 116 11.07 -0.35 25.01
N SER A 117 11.12 0.89 25.48
CA SER A 117 9.95 1.64 25.91
C SER A 117 9.77 2.90 25.09
N TYR A 118 8.53 3.29 24.86
CA TYR A 118 8.20 4.56 24.22
C TYR A 118 6.95 5.20 24.84
N VAL A 119 6.85 6.51 24.67
CA VAL A 119 5.65 7.30 24.97
C VAL A 119 5.44 8.21 23.77
N ASP A 120 5.98 9.43 23.82
CA ASP A 120 5.86 10.39 22.73
C ASP A 120 6.94 11.49 22.80
N LYS A 121 6.95 12.36 21.78
CA LYS A 121 7.86 13.50 21.67
C LYS A 121 7.77 14.39 22.90
N THR A 122 8.92 14.77 23.44
CA THR A 122 9.02 15.55 24.69
C THR A 122 8.89 17.07 24.46
N VAL A 123 7.94 17.47 23.61
CA VAL A 123 7.63 18.87 23.31
C VAL A 123 6.14 19.14 23.47
N SER A 124 5.76 20.40 23.66
CA SER A 124 4.34 20.79 23.59
C SER A 124 3.86 20.68 22.13
N PRO A 125 2.62 20.22 21.84
CA PRO A 125 1.53 19.93 22.78
C PRO A 125 1.47 18.49 23.33
N TYR A 126 2.37 17.59 22.93
CA TYR A 126 2.33 16.16 23.33
C TYR A 126 2.49 15.95 24.84
N ILE A 127 3.31 16.78 25.49
CA ILE A 127 3.53 16.75 26.94
C ILE A 127 3.20 18.10 27.60
N SER A 128 2.96 18.06 28.92
CA SER A 128 2.89 19.29 29.70
C SER A 128 4.29 19.84 29.95
N THR A 129 4.56 21.07 29.49
CA THR A 129 5.80 21.80 29.77
C THR A 129 5.75 22.60 31.07
N HIS A 130 4.66 22.47 31.84
CA HIS A 130 4.54 23.14 33.14
C HIS A 130 5.63 22.61 34.10
N PRO A 131 6.37 23.47 34.83
CA PRO A 131 7.48 23.04 35.69
C PRO A 131 7.11 21.97 36.73
N GLY A 132 5.87 22.01 37.22
CA GLY A 132 5.35 21.00 38.16
C GLY A 132 5.05 19.62 37.54
N ARG A 133 4.97 19.52 36.21
CA ARG A 133 4.61 18.29 35.46
C ARG A 133 5.73 17.76 34.58
N ILE A 134 6.72 18.58 34.23
CA ILE A 134 7.80 18.18 33.31
C ILE A 134 8.61 16.97 33.79
N HIS A 135 8.76 16.81 35.11
CA HIS A 135 9.45 15.67 35.72
C HIS A 135 8.52 14.49 36.04
N ASN A 136 7.22 14.75 36.19
CA ASN A 136 6.21 13.73 36.46
C ASN A 136 4.86 14.19 35.86
N GLN A 137 4.52 13.64 34.68
CA GLN A 137 3.29 13.99 33.98
C GLN A 137 2.03 13.45 34.70
N CYS A 138 2.20 12.46 35.57
CA CYS A 138 1.14 11.82 36.34
C CYS A 138 0.85 12.49 37.69
N SER A 139 1.42 13.67 37.95
CA SER A 139 1.29 14.40 39.22
C SER A 139 -0.16 14.57 39.70
N ASP A 140 -1.09 14.81 38.77
CA ASP A 140 -2.51 15.05 39.07
C ASP A 140 -3.23 13.82 39.62
N TYR A 141 -2.66 12.62 39.37
CA TYR A 141 -3.21 11.34 39.80
C TYR A 141 -2.49 10.77 41.04
N ASN A 142 -1.59 11.54 41.67
CA ASN A 142 -0.72 11.09 42.78
C ASN A 142 0.09 9.82 42.44
N LEU A 143 0.46 9.63 41.18
CA LEU A 143 1.27 8.52 40.71
C LEU A 143 2.71 8.99 40.45
N ASP A 144 3.70 8.19 40.84
CA ASP A 144 5.12 8.42 40.54
C ASP A 144 5.46 7.80 39.18
N CYS A 145 5.58 8.66 38.16
CA CYS A 145 5.91 8.27 36.80
C CYS A 145 7.31 8.73 36.40
N MET A 146 7.92 8.03 35.43
CA MET A 146 9.14 8.52 34.79
C MET A 146 8.88 9.83 34.03
N PRO A 147 9.92 10.65 33.82
CA PRO A 147 9.85 11.76 32.88
C PRO A 147 9.42 11.27 31.48
N PRO A 148 8.69 12.11 30.74
CA PRO A 148 8.29 11.79 29.38
C PRO A 148 9.52 11.59 28.50
N HIS A 149 9.42 10.65 27.55
CA HIS A 149 10.48 10.31 26.61
C HIS A 149 9.87 9.79 25.30
N GLY A 150 10.57 10.03 24.19
CA GLY A 150 10.16 9.49 22.89
C GLY A 150 10.37 7.98 22.83
N TYR A 151 11.63 7.56 22.73
CA TYR A 151 12.02 6.15 22.72
C TYR A 151 13.29 5.92 23.54
N ILE A 152 13.28 4.85 24.34
CA ILE A 152 14.41 4.36 25.11
C ILE A 152 14.64 2.89 24.79
N HIS A 153 15.84 2.57 24.34
CA HIS A 153 16.34 1.21 24.26
C HIS A 153 16.73 0.72 25.66
N VAL A 154 16.04 -0.27 26.21
CA VAL A 154 16.28 -0.68 27.61
C VAL A 154 17.22 -1.88 27.69
N LEU A 155 17.00 -2.88 26.84
CA LEU A 155 17.76 -4.14 26.83
C LEU A 155 18.05 -4.60 25.40
N SER A 156 19.33 -4.78 25.09
CA SER A 156 19.80 -5.42 23.86
C SER A 156 19.42 -6.89 23.82
N LEU A 157 19.30 -7.45 22.61
CA LEU A 157 18.89 -8.84 22.41
C LEU A 157 19.85 -9.81 23.12
N THR A 158 19.32 -10.53 24.10
CA THR A 158 20.05 -11.50 24.93
C THR A 158 19.27 -12.80 25.05
N ASP A 159 19.97 -13.90 25.28
CA ASP A 159 19.43 -15.20 25.68
C ASP A 159 19.17 -15.28 27.20
N ASN A 160 19.67 -14.32 27.99
CA ASN A 160 19.50 -14.29 29.43
C ASN A 160 18.13 -13.71 29.84
N ILE A 161 17.21 -14.61 30.15
CA ILE A 161 15.85 -14.27 30.60
C ILE A 161 15.84 -13.48 31.93
N ALA A 162 16.85 -13.66 32.78
CA ALA A 162 16.92 -12.91 34.05
C ALA A 162 17.14 -11.41 33.79
N ASP A 163 17.94 -11.06 32.78
CA ASP A 163 18.19 -9.66 32.40
C ASP A 163 16.92 -9.02 31.83
N PHE A 164 16.15 -9.76 31.02
CA PHE A 164 14.84 -9.32 30.56
C PHE A 164 13.87 -9.04 31.71
N LYS A 165 13.75 -9.98 32.66
CA LYS A 165 12.89 -9.79 33.84
C LYS A 165 13.34 -8.60 34.68
N ASN A 166 14.63 -8.39 34.84
CA ASN A 166 15.17 -7.24 35.56
C ASN A 166 14.92 -5.92 34.84
N ALA A 167 15.02 -5.90 33.50
CA ALA A 167 14.72 -4.72 32.68
C ALA A 167 13.24 -4.33 32.79
N VAL A 168 12.32 -5.29 32.63
CA VAL A 168 10.87 -5.03 32.71
C VAL A 168 10.45 -4.62 34.13
N ASN A 169 10.98 -5.26 35.19
CA ASN A 169 10.69 -4.88 36.57
C ASN A 169 11.14 -3.47 36.96
N LYS A 170 12.19 -2.95 36.33
CA LYS A 170 12.69 -1.59 36.59
C LYS A 170 11.90 -0.53 35.82
N GLN A 171 11.13 -0.93 34.82
CA GLN A 171 10.34 -0.02 34.03
C GLN A 171 9.20 0.54 34.87
N LYS A 172 9.08 1.88 34.90
CA LYS A 172 7.88 2.55 35.42
C LYS A 172 7.08 3.15 34.26
N ILE A 173 5.80 3.40 34.52
CA ILE A 173 4.96 4.17 33.61
C ILE A 173 5.45 5.61 33.48
N SER A 174 5.07 6.23 32.39
CA SER A 174 5.28 7.64 32.06
C SER A 174 3.94 8.22 31.59
N GLY A 175 3.90 9.50 31.23
CA GLY A 175 2.69 10.13 30.73
C GLY A 175 2.93 11.12 29.60
N ASN A 176 1.86 11.36 28.86
CA ASN A 176 1.65 12.33 27.79
C ASN A 176 0.28 12.99 28.00
N ILE A 177 -0.08 13.94 27.14
CA ILE A 177 -1.30 14.74 27.26
C ILE A 177 -2.31 14.41 26.16
N ASP A 178 -1.85 14.18 24.93
CA ASP A 178 -2.71 13.87 23.80
C ASP A 178 -2.87 12.36 23.56
N THR A 179 -3.67 12.02 22.55
CA THR A 179 -4.08 10.65 22.22
C THR A 179 -3.92 10.42 20.73
N PRO A 180 -2.69 10.50 20.20
CA PRO A 180 -1.85 9.35 19.79
C PRO A 180 -0.48 9.28 20.49
N GLU A 181 0.31 8.23 20.21
CA GLU A 181 1.65 8.02 20.79
C GLU A 181 2.77 7.99 19.72
N GLY A 182 4.01 8.17 20.15
CA GLY A 182 5.23 8.17 19.32
C GLY A 182 5.73 6.80 18.87
N GLY A 183 4.86 5.79 18.78
CA GLY A 183 5.22 4.40 18.46
C GLY A 183 6.03 4.21 17.18
N PHE A 184 5.71 4.95 16.11
CA PHE A 184 6.44 4.84 14.84
C PHE A 184 7.89 5.40 14.88
N ASP A 185 8.19 6.39 15.74
CA ASP A 185 9.58 6.79 15.99
C ASP A 185 10.36 5.63 16.60
N ALA A 186 9.76 5.01 17.60
CA ALA A 186 10.35 3.91 18.34
C ALA A 186 10.56 2.68 17.43
N MET A 187 9.59 2.36 16.57
CA MET A 187 9.72 1.29 15.58
C MET A 187 10.84 1.55 14.59
N LEU A 188 10.93 2.77 14.05
CA LEU A 188 11.98 3.12 13.11
C LEU A 188 13.36 2.99 13.77
N GLN A 189 13.54 3.54 14.97
CA GLN A 189 14.82 3.47 15.69
C GLN A 189 15.19 2.02 16.02
N ALA A 190 14.25 1.20 16.47
CA ALA A 190 14.47 -0.23 16.71
C ALA A 190 14.86 -0.97 15.41
N ALA A 191 14.38 -0.52 14.25
CA ALA A 191 14.71 -1.13 12.97
C ALA A 191 16.10 -0.76 12.46
N VAL A 192 16.47 0.53 12.53
CA VAL A 192 17.71 1.04 11.91
C VAL A 192 18.92 0.96 12.83
N CYS A 193 18.75 0.98 14.15
CA CYS A 193 19.83 0.90 15.13
C CYS A 193 20.32 -0.53 15.38
N GLN A 194 20.66 -1.26 14.31
CA GLN A 194 20.95 -2.70 14.37
C GLN A 194 22.00 -3.09 15.42
N SER A 195 23.09 -2.32 15.55
CA SER A 195 24.17 -2.60 16.49
C SER A 195 23.78 -2.40 17.96
N HIS A 196 22.92 -1.42 18.24
CA HIS A 196 22.45 -1.14 19.60
C HIS A 196 21.45 -2.20 20.05
N ILE A 197 20.49 -2.54 19.17
CA ILE A 197 19.48 -3.55 19.46
C ILE A 197 20.09 -4.96 19.50
N GLY A 198 21.05 -5.26 18.61
CA GLY A 198 21.73 -6.55 18.53
C GLY A 198 21.09 -7.57 17.59
N TRP A 199 20.44 -7.11 16.52
CA TRP A 199 19.77 -8.00 15.55
C TRP A 199 20.77 -8.93 14.84
N ARG A 200 20.55 -10.24 14.92
CA ARG A 200 21.34 -11.23 14.17
C ARG A 200 20.96 -11.25 12.70
N LYS A 201 21.91 -11.58 11.83
CA LYS A 201 21.66 -11.60 10.37
C LYS A 201 20.94 -12.88 9.93
N GLU A 202 21.20 -13.96 10.64
CA GLU A 202 20.70 -15.30 10.41
C GLU A 202 19.36 -15.58 11.12
N ALA A 203 18.95 -14.75 12.07
CA ALA A 203 17.72 -14.92 12.84
C ALA A 203 16.50 -14.28 12.17
N LYS A 204 15.32 -14.86 12.44
CA LYS A 204 14.04 -14.22 12.17
C LYS A 204 13.84 -13.09 13.18
N ARG A 205 13.80 -11.87 12.67
CA ARG A 205 13.65 -10.65 13.48
C ARG A 205 12.17 -10.32 13.63
N LEU A 206 11.70 -10.35 14.87
CA LEU A 206 10.32 -10.04 15.26
C LEU A 206 10.31 -8.80 16.15
N LEU A 207 9.59 -7.77 15.71
CA LEU A 207 9.34 -6.57 16.49
C LEU A 207 7.90 -6.62 17.02
N LEU A 208 7.75 -6.83 18.32
CA LEU A 208 6.45 -6.89 18.99
C LEU A 208 6.11 -5.51 19.54
N VAL A 209 5.14 -4.84 18.92
CA VAL A 209 4.68 -3.51 19.30
C VAL A 209 3.44 -3.66 20.16
N MET A 210 3.52 -3.27 21.43
CA MET A 210 2.40 -3.31 22.38
C MET A 210 1.91 -1.91 22.69
N THR A 211 0.60 -1.67 22.57
CA THR A 211 -0.04 -0.37 22.85
C THR A 211 -1.56 -0.52 22.98
N ASP A 212 -2.20 0.45 23.61
CA ASP A 212 -3.65 0.63 23.64
C ASP A 212 -4.12 1.90 22.91
N GLN A 213 -3.21 2.59 22.20
CA GLN A 213 -3.50 3.82 21.46
C GLN A 213 -3.00 3.79 20.00
N THR A 214 -3.47 4.74 19.19
CA THR A 214 -2.95 4.95 17.83
C THR A 214 -1.58 5.60 17.86
N SER A 215 -0.81 5.49 16.78
CA SER A 215 0.48 6.19 16.67
C SER A 215 0.37 7.43 15.81
N HIS A 216 1.14 8.47 16.15
CA HIS A 216 1.33 9.64 15.31
C HIS A 216 1.92 9.30 13.94
N LEU A 217 1.50 10.08 12.94
CA LEU A 217 1.99 9.99 11.57
C LEU A 217 2.92 11.15 11.24
N ALA A 218 3.66 11.01 10.13
CA ALA A 218 4.41 12.12 9.56
C ALA A 218 3.51 13.36 9.40
N LEU A 219 4.09 14.55 9.61
CA LEU A 219 3.43 15.87 9.66
C LEU A 219 2.63 16.18 10.94
N ASP A 220 2.32 15.22 11.81
CA ASP A 220 1.67 15.52 13.11
C ASP A 220 2.59 16.37 13.99
N SER A 221 3.91 16.13 13.89
CA SER A 221 4.96 16.85 14.61
C SER A 221 5.00 18.35 14.35
N LYS A 222 4.34 18.81 13.27
CA LYS A 222 4.20 20.23 12.92
C LYS A 222 3.45 21.00 14.00
N LEU A 223 2.53 20.35 14.73
CA LEU A 223 1.84 20.96 15.87
C LEU A 223 2.82 21.32 17.01
N GLY A 224 3.86 20.52 17.20
CA GLY A 224 4.95 20.79 18.14
C GLY A 224 6.09 21.65 17.57
N GLY A 225 5.90 22.28 16.41
CA GLY A 225 6.91 23.13 15.77
C GLY A 225 8.06 22.38 15.10
N ILE A 226 7.93 21.05 14.95
CA ILE A 226 8.94 20.22 14.30
C ILE A 226 8.55 20.03 12.83
N VAL A 227 9.41 20.50 11.94
CA VAL A 227 9.18 20.51 10.47
C VAL A 227 10.33 19.90 9.68
N ILE A 228 11.28 19.26 10.37
CA ILE A 228 12.40 18.57 9.73
C ILE A 228 11.97 17.13 9.49
N PRO A 229 11.83 16.68 8.23
CA PRO A 229 11.44 15.32 7.93
C PRO A 229 12.38 14.31 8.58
N ASN A 230 11.84 13.15 8.95
CA ASN A 230 12.64 12.05 9.46
C ASN A 230 13.65 11.58 8.40
N ASP A 231 14.90 11.36 8.78
CA ASP A 231 15.98 11.00 7.85
C ASP A 231 16.15 9.47 7.68
N GLY A 232 15.43 8.66 8.47
CA GLY A 232 15.50 7.21 8.40
C GLY A 232 16.81 6.61 8.95
N ASN A 233 17.58 7.37 9.73
CA ASN A 233 18.85 6.92 10.32
C ASN A 233 18.74 6.64 11.83
N CYS A 234 19.76 5.97 12.36
CA CYS A 234 19.88 5.71 13.80
C CYS A 234 20.36 6.95 14.55
N HIS A 235 19.61 7.36 15.57
CA HIS A 235 19.92 8.48 16.46
C HIS A 235 19.75 8.11 17.94
N LEU A 236 20.18 6.91 18.31
CA LEU A 236 20.32 6.53 19.71
C LEU A 236 21.64 7.05 20.26
N LYS A 237 21.57 7.73 21.41
CA LYS A 237 22.75 8.09 22.22
C LYS A 237 22.44 7.76 23.67
N ASP A 238 23.34 7.03 24.32
CA ASP A 238 23.12 6.53 25.69
C ASP A 238 21.78 5.80 25.82
N ASN A 239 21.43 5.03 24.78
CA ASN A 239 20.16 4.31 24.61
C ASN A 239 18.88 5.16 24.48
N ILE A 240 18.98 6.48 24.34
CA ILE A 240 17.83 7.37 24.22
C ILE A 240 17.77 7.94 22.80
N TYR A 241 16.56 8.05 22.24
CA TYR A 241 16.34 8.72 20.95
C TYR A 241 16.44 10.25 21.10
N ILE A 242 17.58 10.80 20.68
CA ILE A 242 17.89 12.23 20.89
C ILE A 242 17.22 13.17 19.89
N LYS A 243 16.69 12.64 18.78
CA LYS A 243 16.06 13.46 17.73
C LYS A 243 14.55 13.62 17.89
N ALA A 244 13.95 13.05 18.94
CA ALA A 244 12.51 13.14 19.23
C ALA A 244 11.95 14.57 19.16
N THR A 245 12.71 15.56 19.63
CA THR A 245 12.32 16.98 19.71
C THR A 245 12.66 17.79 18.46
N SER A 246 13.27 17.19 17.44
CA SER A 246 13.82 17.92 16.28
C SER A 246 13.46 17.33 14.92
N MET A 247 13.06 16.05 14.86
CA MET A 247 12.65 15.36 13.63
C MET A 247 11.19 14.94 13.72
N GLU A 248 10.50 14.99 12.58
CA GLU A 248 9.12 14.51 12.45
C GLU A 248 9.02 13.00 12.69
N HIS A 249 7.81 12.52 12.94
CA HIS A 249 7.52 11.09 12.86
C HIS A 249 7.80 10.56 11.46
N PRO A 250 8.22 9.28 11.32
CA PRO A 250 8.45 8.71 10.00
C PRO A 250 7.13 8.55 9.23
N SER A 251 7.23 8.67 7.91
CA SER A 251 6.10 8.29 7.05
C SER A 251 5.95 6.77 7.03
N LEU A 252 4.73 6.27 6.78
CA LEU A 252 4.48 4.84 6.63
C LEU A 252 5.34 4.22 5.52
N GLY A 253 5.58 4.95 4.42
CA GLY A 253 6.44 4.49 3.33
C GLY A 253 7.89 4.33 3.76
N GLN A 254 8.44 5.30 4.48
CA GLN A 254 9.80 5.23 5.02
C GLN A 254 9.95 4.12 6.06
N LEU A 255 8.97 3.96 6.94
CA LEU A 255 8.96 2.87 7.91
C LEU A 255 8.90 1.50 7.20
N SER A 256 8.03 1.37 6.20
CA SER A 256 7.91 0.16 5.36
C SER A 256 9.25 -0.19 4.72
N GLU A 257 9.90 0.78 4.07
CA GLU A 257 11.22 0.61 3.46
C GLU A 257 12.26 0.12 4.48
N LYS A 258 12.36 0.77 5.65
CA LYS A 258 13.35 0.37 6.66
C LYS A 258 13.05 -0.96 7.33
N LEU A 259 11.80 -1.35 7.51
CA LEU A 259 11.46 -2.69 8.00
C LEU A 259 11.88 -3.78 7.00
N ILE A 260 11.63 -3.55 5.70
CA ILE A 260 12.03 -4.45 4.61
C ILE A 260 13.56 -4.53 4.50
N ASP A 261 14.25 -3.38 4.44
CA ASP A 261 15.71 -3.29 4.32
C ASP A 261 16.40 -4.09 5.43
N ASN A 262 15.87 -3.96 6.66
CA ASN A 262 16.40 -4.59 7.85
C ASN A 262 15.80 -5.97 8.15
N ASN A 263 14.95 -6.52 7.27
CA ASN A 263 14.34 -7.85 7.41
C ASN A 263 13.56 -8.05 8.72
N ILE A 264 12.84 -7.02 9.19
CA ILE A 264 12.09 -7.05 10.44
C ILE A 264 10.60 -7.28 10.16
N ASN A 265 10.03 -8.28 10.83
CA ASN A 265 8.60 -8.54 10.79
C ASN A 265 7.96 -7.94 12.04
N VAL A 266 6.83 -7.25 11.88
CA VAL A 266 6.18 -6.54 12.99
C VAL A 266 4.92 -7.27 13.43
N ILE A 267 4.75 -7.41 14.73
CA ILE A 267 3.53 -7.89 15.36
C ILE A 267 2.93 -6.72 16.14
N PHE A 268 1.84 -6.16 15.65
CA PHE A 268 1.05 -5.18 16.40
C PHE A 268 0.13 -5.92 17.37
N ALA A 269 0.39 -5.76 18.67
CA ALA A 269 -0.37 -6.31 19.76
C ALA A 269 -1.14 -5.17 20.45
N VAL A 270 -2.36 -4.92 19.97
CA VAL A 270 -3.11 -3.68 20.23
C VAL A 270 -4.32 -3.96 21.10
N GLN A 271 -4.49 -3.21 22.19
CA GLN A 271 -5.65 -3.33 23.07
C GLN A 271 -6.80 -2.45 22.58
N GLY A 272 -8.03 -2.88 22.83
CA GLY A 272 -9.20 -2.01 22.66
C GLY A 272 -9.62 -1.81 21.21
N HIS A 273 -10.19 -0.63 20.94
CA HIS A 273 -10.86 -0.30 19.67
C HIS A 273 -9.87 0.22 18.61
N GLN A 274 -8.65 0.57 19.01
CA GLN A 274 -7.58 1.04 18.14
C GLN A 274 -7.00 -0.10 17.27
N PHE A 275 -7.35 -1.36 17.57
CA PHE A 275 -6.95 -2.51 16.77
C PHE A 275 -7.28 -2.38 15.28
N ASP A 276 -8.47 -1.88 14.95
CA ASP A 276 -8.91 -1.73 13.55
C ASP A 276 -8.05 -0.72 12.78
N TRP A 277 -7.55 0.32 13.45
CA TRP A 277 -6.63 1.29 12.86
C TRP A 277 -5.33 0.63 12.40
N TYR A 278 -4.72 -0.22 13.23
CA TYR A 278 -3.50 -0.96 12.84
C TYR A 278 -3.77 -2.02 11.77
N LYS A 279 -4.97 -2.60 11.75
CA LYS A 279 -5.38 -3.56 10.72
C LYS A 279 -5.45 -2.90 9.33
N ASP A 280 -5.92 -1.66 9.26
CA ASP A 280 -5.99 -0.89 8.01
C ASP A 280 -4.60 -0.50 7.48
N LEU A 281 -3.57 -0.51 8.32
CA LEU A 281 -2.17 -0.24 7.93
C LEU A 281 -1.45 -1.46 7.33
N LEU A 282 -1.93 -2.68 7.58
CA LEU A 282 -1.26 -3.91 7.13
C LEU A 282 -0.97 -3.97 5.62
N PRO A 283 -1.84 -3.49 4.70
CA PRO A 283 -1.53 -3.49 3.28
C PRO A 283 -0.34 -2.59 2.90
N LEU A 284 0.00 -1.60 3.72
CA LEU A 284 1.08 -0.64 3.49
C LEU A 284 2.41 -1.10 4.11
N LEU A 285 2.35 -2.03 5.06
CA LEU A 285 3.49 -2.54 5.82
C LEU A 285 3.61 -4.06 5.58
N PRO A 286 4.36 -4.50 4.55
CA PRO A 286 4.54 -5.92 4.27
C PRO A 286 5.35 -6.59 5.39
N GLY A 287 5.02 -7.85 5.69
CA GLY A 287 5.65 -8.58 6.81
C GLY A 287 5.10 -8.19 8.18
N THR A 288 3.93 -7.54 8.24
CA THR A 288 3.28 -7.16 9.50
C THR A 288 1.99 -7.95 9.75
N VAL A 289 1.70 -8.16 11.04
CA VAL A 289 0.48 -8.82 11.52
C VAL A 289 -0.08 -8.00 12.67
N ALA A 290 -1.39 -7.74 12.66
CA ALA A 290 -2.09 -7.14 13.80
C ALA A 290 -2.90 -8.19 14.54
N LYS A 291 -2.85 -8.15 15.87
CA LYS A 291 -3.62 -8.99 16.79
C LYS A 291 -4.15 -8.15 17.94
N GLN A 292 -5.38 -8.42 18.35
CA GLN A 292 -6.01 -7.76 19.48
C GLN A 292 -5.58 -8.41 20.80
N ILE A 293 -5.01 -7.63 21.72
CA ILE A 293 -4.67 -8.13 23.05
C ILE A 293 -5.83 -7.95 24.03
N GLU A 294 -6.02 -8.95 24.87
CA GLU A 294 -6.92 -8.86 26.01
C GLU A 294 -6.30 -8.04 27.13
N SER A 295 -7.13 -7.61 28.09
CA SER A 295 -6.67 -6.94 29.30
C SER A 295 -5.57 -7.74 29.98
N GLN A 296 -4.52 -7.06 30.49
CA GLN A 296 -3.36 -7.69 31.14
C GLN A 296 -2.53 -8.60 30.21
N ALA A 297 -2.68 -8.48 28.89
CA ALA A 297 -1.92 -9.26 27.91
C ALA A 297 -2.03 -10.79 28.07
N ALA A 298 -3.19 -11.28 28.55
CA ALA A 298 -3.40 -12.70 28.87
C ALA A 298 -3.18 -13.64 27.67
N ASN A 299 -3.58 -13.20 26.48
CA ASN A 299 -3.47 -13.96 25.23
C ASN A 299 -2.16 -13.70 24.46
N LEU A 300 -1.26 -12.83 24.94
CA LEU A 300 -0.09 -12.37 24.18
C LEU A 300 0.80 -13.53 23.70
N ASN A 301 0.98 -14.55 24.55
CA ASN A 301 1.87 -15.68 24.23
C ASN A 301 1.39 -16.45 23.00
N ASP A 302 0.11 -16.77 22.96
CA ASP A 302 -0.47 -17.54 21.87
C ASP A 302 -0.55 -16.69 20.59
N LEU A 303 -0.79 -15.39 20.73
CA LEU A 303 -0.76 -14.44 19.61
C LEU A 303 0.61 -14.35 18.95
N VAL A 304 1.70 -14.26 19.74
CA VAL A 304 3.06 -14.18 19.18
C VAL A 304 3.43 -15.50 18.50
N ILE A 305 3.04 -16.64 19.06
CA ILE A 305 3.31 -17.96 18.47
C ILE A 305 2.54 -18.12 17.15
N GLU A 306 1.24 -17.80 17.12
CA GLU A 306 0.45 -17.84 15.89
C GLU A 306 1.01 -16.89 14.82
N ALA A 307 1.38 -15.67 15.22
CA ALA A 307 1.96 -14.70 14.31
C ALA A 307 3.29 -15.20 13.75
N TYR A 308 4.16 -15.79 14.59
CA TYR A 308 5.40 -16.40 14.15
C TYR A 308 5.16 -17.57 13.18
N GLN A 309 4.24 -18.48 13.50
CA GLN A 309 3.86 -19.62 12.63
C GLN A 309 3.29 -19.16 11.28
N LYS A 310 2.51 -18.08 11.29
CA LYS A 310 2.03 -17.46 10.06
C LYS A 310 3.17 -16.84 9.25
N LEU A 311 4.11 -16.16 9.90
CA LEU A 311 5.23 -15.51 9.22
C LEU A 311 6.20 -16.53 8.60
N ILE A 312 6.46 -17.66 9.26
CA ILE A 312 7.30 -18.72 8.69
C ILE A 312 6.62 -19.53 7.58
N SER A 313 5.29 -19.52 7.51
CA SER A 313 4.52 -20.24 6.48
C SER A 313 4.17 -19.38 5.25
N GLU A 314 4.49 -18.09 5.27
CA GLU A 314 4.35 -17.20 4.12
C GLU A 314 5.71 -17.01 3.40
N VAL A 315 5.76 -17.34 2.11
CA VAL A 315 6.94 -17.14 1.26
C VAL A 315 6.60 -16.13 0.17
N LYS A 316 7.19 -14.95 0.24
CA LYS A 316 7.00 -13.84 -0.71
C LYS A 316 8.34 -13.35 -1.22
N ILE A 317 8.36 -12.74 -2.40
CA ILE A 317 9.57 -12.20 -3.02
C ILE A 317 9.35 -10.75 -3.39
N GLN A 318 10.37 -9.95 -3.11
CA GLN A 318 10.52 -8.58 -3.55
C GLN A 318 11.66 -8.47 -4.57
N VAL A 319 11.50 -7.58 -5.54
CA VAL A 319 12.54 -7.22 -6.50
C VAL A 319 13.11 -5.89 -6.07
N ASP A 320 14.37 -5.89 -5.63
CA ASP A 320 15.10 -4.67 -5.32
C ASP A 320 15.97 -4.26 -6.52
N ASN A 321 16.27 -2.97 -6.60
CA ASN A 321 17.06 -2.36 -7.66
C ASN A 321 16.46 -2.57 -9.07
N GLN A 322 15.17 -2.27 -9.23
CA GLN A 322 14.46 -2.45 -10.49
C GLN A 322 14.97 -1.48 -11.58
N LEU A 323 15.42 -2.04 -12.70
CA LEU A 323 15.98 -1.28 -13.83
C LEU A 323 14.87 -0.83 -14.78
N LYS A 324 14.86 0.46 -15.18
CA LYS A 324 13.80 1.07 -16.01
C LYS A 324 13.51 0.36 -17.35
N ASP A 325 14.52 -0.30 -17.93
CA ASP A 325 14.42 -0.95 -19.24
C ASP A 325 14.08 -2.46 -19.19
N LEU A 326 13.89 -2.99 -17.98
CA LEU A 326 13.62 -4.41 -17.73
C LEU A 326 12.29 -4.62 -17.04
N TYR A 327 11.53 -5.57 -17.56
CA TYR A 327 10.27 -6.01 -16.99
C TYR A 327 10.47 -7.36 -16.31
N PHE A 328 10.17 -7.41 -15.02
CA PHE A 328 10.13 -8.64 -14.23
C PHE A 328 8.68 -9.13 -14.15
N ASN A 329 8.45 -10.36 -14.58
CA ASN A 329 7.19 -11.05 -14.38
C ASN A 329 7.47 -12.30 -13.53
N ILE A 330 6.89 -12.33 -12.34
CA ILE A 330 7.13 -13.37 -11.34
C ILE A 330 5.83 -14.14 -11.15
N THR A 331 5.94 -15.47 -11.22
CA THR A 331 4.83 -16.37 -10.92
C THR A 331 5.28 -17.35 -9.84
N ALA A 332 4.61 -17.32 -8.69
CA ALA A 332 4.79 -18.29 -7.63
C ALA A 332 4.03 -19.58 -7.96
N ILE A 333 4.67 -20.72 -7.72
CA ILE A 333 4.11 -22.06 -7.85
C ILE A 333 4.22 -22.69 -6.46
N CYS A 334 3.07 -22.80 -5.80
CA CYS A 334 2.98 -23.24 -4.42
C CYS A 334 2.90 -24.77 -4.33
N PRO A 335 3.19 -25.37 -3.15
CA PRO A 335 3.16 -26.83 -2.96
C PRO A 335 1.78 -27.47 -3.24
N ASP A 336 0.71 -26.71 -3.03
CA ASP A 336 -0.68 -27.11 -3.34
C ASP A 336 -1.00 -27.12 -4.85
N GLY A 337 -0.05 -26.72 -5.71
CA GLY A 337 -0.22 -26.61 -7.15
C GLY A 337 -0.83 -25.28 -7.61
N SER A 338 -1.19 -24.38 -6.69
CA SER A 338 -1.70 -23.06 -7.03
C SER A 338 -0.62 -22.20 -7.68
N ARG A 339 -1.05 -21.31 -8.59
CA ARG A 339 -0.16 -20.39 -9.32
C ARG A 339 -0.59 -18.96 -9.07
N ASN A 340 0.22 -18.23 -8.31
CA ASN A 340 -0.05 -16.84 -7.98
C ASN A 340 0.83 -15.95 -8.84
N THR A 341 0.23 -14.97 -9.52
CA THR A 341 0.95 -14.03 -10.39
C THR A 341 1.32 -12.78 -9.61
N GLY A 342 2.51 -12.23 -9.88
CA GLY A 342 3.03 -11.08 -9.17
C GLY A 342 3.71 -11.44 -7.85
N MET A 343 3.58 -10.55 -6.86
CA MET A 343 4.31 -10.60 -5.58
C MET A 343 3.52 -11.25 -4.43
N GLU A 344 2.33 -11.81 -4.69
CA GLU A 344 1.48 -12.40 -3.64
C GLU A 344 2.10 -13.63 -2.94
N GLY A 345 3.03 -14.32 -3.61
CA GLY A 345 3.78 -15.44 -3.05
C GLY A 345 2.93 -16.68 -2.75
N CYS A 346 3.34 -17.45 -1.76
CA CYS A 346 2.65 -18.64 -1.26
C CYS A 346 2.35 -18.52 0.24
N LYS A 347 1.24 -19.09 0.68
CA LYS A 347 0.80 -19.11 2.08
C LYS A 347 0.67 -20.55 2.56
N ASN A 348 0.75 -20.76 3.88
CA ASN A 348 0.61 -22.05 4.53
C ASN A 348 1.65 -23.10 4.07
N VAL A 349 2.87 -22.64 3.75
CA VAL A 349 3.97 -23.49 3.33
C VAL A 349 4.57 -24.19 4.54
N ARG A 350 4.72 -25.52 4.47
CA ARG A 350 5.37 -26.31 5.53
C ARG A 350 6.90 -26.24 5.39
N TYR A 351 7.62 -26.56 6.47
CA TYR A 351 9.10 -26.47 6.49
C TYR A 351 9.79 -27.49 5.57
N ASP A 352 9.12 -28.57 5.23
CA ASP A 352 9.61 -29.63 4.35
C ASP A 352 9.27 -29.40 2.88
N GLU A 353 8.47 -28.37 2.57
CA GLU A 353 7.99 -28.06 1.23
C GLU A 353 8.89 -27.03 0.51
N GLU A 354 8.99 -27.17 -0.80
CA GLU A 354 9.73 -26.24 -1.65
C GLU A 354 8.76 -25.36 -2.44
N VAL A 355 9.00 -24.05 -2.41
CA VAL A 355 8.26 -23.08 -3.22
C VAL A 355 9.08 -22.72 -4.46
N LEU A 356 8.43 -22.76 -5.62
CA LEU A 356 9.07 -22.50 -6.90
C LEU A 356 8.57 -21.17 -7.47
N PHE A 357 9.47 -20.25 -7.77
CA PHE A 357 9.15 -18.99 -8.43
C PHE A 357 9.70 -19.01 -9.85
N ASN A 358 8.82 -18.87 -10.83
CA ASN A 358 9.19 -18.65 -12.22
C ASN A 358 9.42 -17.16 -12.44
N VAL A 359 10.68 -16.77 -12.59
CA VAL A 359 11.09 -15.38 -12.80
C VAL A 359 11.38 -15.17 -14.28
N SER A 360 10.51 -14.44 -14.95
CA SER A 360 10.66 -14.04 -16.35
C SER A 360 11.16 -12.60 -16.45
N ILE A 361 12.22 -12.38 -17.22
CA ILE A 361 12.83 -11.07 -17.43
C ILE A 361 12.79 -10.75 -18.92
N ALA A 362 12.23 -9.59 -19.25
CA ALA A 362 12.12 -9.09 -20.62
C ALA A 362 12.77 -7.72 -20.76
N MET A 363 13.52 -7.51 -21.85
CA MET A 363 14.16 -6.24 -22.17
C MET A 363 13.45 -5.56 -23.34
N LYS A 364 12.96 -4.33 -23.16
CA LYS A 364 12.23 -3.60 -24.22
C LYS A 364 13.17 -2.97 -25.25
N GLY A 365 14.26 -2.37 -24.81
CA GLY A 365 15.23 -1.69 -25.68
C GLY A 365 16.63 -1.65 -25.08
N CYS A 366 17.59 -1.18 -25.86
CA CYS A 366 18.95 -0.98 -25.43
C CYS A 366 19.22 0.51 -25.26
N THR A 367 19.27 0.99 -24.02
CA THR A 367 19.77 2.33 -23.70
C THR A 367 21.29 2.24 -23.49
N THR A 368 22.05 3.12 -24.15
CA THR A 368 23.52 3.14 -24.13
C THR A 368 24.11 3.79 -22.87
N THR A 369 23.29 4.15 -21.89
CA THR A 369 23.75 4.81 -20.68
C THR A 369 24.26 3.79 -19.66
N GLY A 370 25.48 3.98 -19.18
CA GLY A 370 26.19 3.18 -18.18
C GLY A 370 25.46 3.08 -16.83
N GLY A 371 24.33 2.36 -16.83
CA GLY A 371 23.53 2.04 -15.65
C GLY A 371 23.93 0.73 -15.01
N GLN A 372 23.46 0.54 -13.77
CA GLN A 372 23.69 -0.64 -12.93
C GLN A 372 23.41 -1.94 -13.69
N LYS A 373 24.24 -2.95 -13.41
CA LYS A 373 24.30 -4.23 -14.13
C LYS A 373 23.63 -5.39 -13.37
N TYR A 374 22.95 -5.13 -12.27
CA TYR A 374 22.35 -6.19 -11.46
C TYR A 374 21.01 -5.79 -10.84
N ALA A 375 20.17 -6.81 -10.61
CA ALA A 375 18.95 -6.74 -9.82
C ALA A 375 19.04 -7.78 -8.69
N VAL A 376 18.31 -7.58 -7.59
CA VAL A 376 18.33 -8.49 -6.44
C VAL A 376 16.93 -8.99 -6.17
N LEU A 377 16.76 -10.32 -6.10
CA LEU A 377 15.53 -10.92 -5.59
C LEU A 377 15.71 -11.22 -4.11
N LYS A 378 14.85 -10.61 -3.30
CA LYS A 378 14.87 -10.74 -1.84
C LYS A 378 13.60 -11.44 -1.38
N PRO A 379 13.68 -12.70 -0.92
CA PRO A 379 12.56 -13.32 -0.25
C PRO A 379 12.31 -12.63 1.10
N ILE A 380 11.08 -12.21 1.34
CA ILE A 380 10.72 -11.44 2.54
C ILE A 380 10.95 -12.32 3.78
N GLY A 381 11.77 -11.83 4.70
CA GLY A 381 12.11 -12.52 5.94
C GLY A 381 13.19 -13.60 5.81
N PHE A 382 13.85 -13.75 4.65
CA PHE A 382 15.02 -14.63 4.50
C PHE A 382 16.31 -13.81 4.44
N ASN A 383 17.43 -14.40 4.90
CA ASN A 383 18.76 -13.80 4.87
C ASN A 383 19.45 -13.97 3.49
N GLU A 384 19.21 -15.11 2.85
CA GLU A 384 19.72 -15.43 1.52
C GLU A 384 18.93 -14.68 0.44
N THR A 385 19.65 -14.18 -0.57
CA THR A 385 19.08 -13.46 -1.72
C THR A 385 19.65 -14.00 -3.02
N THR A 386 18.98 -13.71 -4.13
CA THR A 386 19.46 -14.05 -5.47
C THR A 386 19.91 -12.80 -6.20
N ILE A 387 21.19 -12.75 -6.56
CA ILE A 387 21.77 -11.66 -7.34
C ILE A 387 21.69 -12.01 -8.84
N ILE A 388 21.03 -11.15 -9.61
CA ILE A 388 20.88 -11.32 -11.06
C ILE A 388 21.78 -10.31 -11.78
N ASN A 389 22.86 -10.80 -12.40
CA ASN A 389 23.72 -10.02 -13.27
C ASN A 389 23.13 -9.98 -14.68
N ILE A 390 22.98 -8.78 -15.23
CA ILE A 390 22.33 -8.55 -16.52
C ILE A 390 23.33 -7.93 -17.50
N TYR A 391 23.61 -8.67 -18.56
CA TYR A 391 24.47 -8.29 -19.68
C TYR A 391 23.59 -7.98 -20.90
N ARG A 392 23.73 -6.76 -21.44
CA ARG A 392 22.91 -6.28 -22.55
C ARG A 392 23.71 -6.41 -23.85
N ASN A 393 23.25 -7.28 -24.75
CA ASN A 393 23.88 -7.50 -26.05
C ASN A 393 23.22 -6.59 -27.09
N CYS A 394 23.64 -5.32 -27.09
CA CYS A 394 23.07 -4.27 -27.95
C CYS A 394 23.87 -4.02 -29.22
N ALA A 395 25.20 -4.20 -29.13
CA ALA A 395 26.11 -3.95 -30.22
C ALA A 395 26.45 -5.25 -30.96
N CYS A 396 26.57 -5.12 -32.28
CA CYS A 396 27.11 -6.14 -33.16
C CYS A 396 28.64 -6.22 -32.97
N GLN A 397 29.22 -7.42 -32.94
CA GLN A 397 30.66 -7.64 -32.82
C GLN A 397 31.31 -7.46 -34.21
N CYS A 398 31.31 -6.22 -34.68
CA CYS A 398 31.98 -5.81 -35.90
C CYS A 398 33.48 -5.56 -35.71
N GLU A 399 33.90 -5.26 -34.49
CA GLU A 399 35.28 -4.95 -34.14
C GLU A 399 35.89 -6.13 -33.39
N ASP A 400 37.13 -6.48 -33.78
CA ASP A 400 37.99 -7.51 -33.18
C ASP A 400 37.80 -8.96 -33.63
N SER A 401 37.93 -9.20 -34.94
CA SER A 401 38.56 -10.42 -35.42
C SER A 401 39.75 -10.07 -36.30
N ALA A 402 40.96 -10.29 -35.78
CA ALA A 402 42.28 -9.99 -36.36
C ALA A 402 42.61 -10.69 -37.69
N ARG A 403 41.62 -11.16 -38.46
CA ARG A 403 41.80 -11.76 -39.79
C ARG A 403 40.95 -11.14 -40.90
N HIS A 404 39.87 -10.43 -40.59
CA HIS A 404 39.10 -9.67 -41.58
C HIS A 404 38.53 -8.40 -40.93
N LYS A 405 38.97 -7.22 -41.36
CA LYS A 405 38.36 -5.93 -40.99
C LYS A 405 36.90 -5.94 -41.48
N LYS A 406 35.95 -6.31 -40.63
CA LYS A 406 34.52 -6.11 -40.89
C LYS A 406 34.25 -4.61 -40.79
N ILE A 407 34.03 -3.95 -41.93
CA ILE A 407 33.61 -2.55 -41.97
C ILE A 407 32.10 -2.54 -41.76
N CYS A 408 31.64 -2.14 -40.58
CA CYS A 408 30.23 -1.88 -40.35
C CYS A 408 29.91 -0.47 -40.88
N ALA A 409 29.35 -0.45 -42.09
CA ALA A 409 28.74 0.75 -42.65
C ALA A 409 27.42 0.96 -41.93
N ASP A 410 27.42 1.85 -40.96
CA ASP A 410 26.20 2.40 -40.39
C ASP A 410 25.50 3.20 -41.51
N GLU A 411 24.21 2.98 -41.78
CA GLU A 411 23.43 3.83 -42.70
C GLU A 411 23.11 5.19 -42.05
N THR A 412 24.03 5.73 -41.25
CA THR A 412 23.99 7.11 -40.80
C THR A 412 24.50 7.99 -41.93
N PHE A 413 23.56 8.72 -42.54
CA PHE A 413 23.71 10.04 -43.14
C PHE A 413 25.17 10.42 -43.43
N LEU A 414 25.66 10.07 -44.62
CA LEU A 414 26.62 10.91 -45.29
C LEU A 414 25.98 12.30 -45.35
N ASP A 415 26.47 13.21 -44.51
CA ASP A 415 26.41 14.65 -44.71
C ASP A 415 27.17 14.92 -46.01
N GLY A 416 26.54 14.52 -47.12
CA GLY A 416 27.00 14.75 -48.45
C GLY A 416 26.76 16.22 -48.72
N GLU A 417 27.86 16.95 -48.86
CA GLU A 417 27.94 18.25 -49.48
C GLU A 417 26.76 18.46 -50.44
N LYS A 418 25.96 19.48 -50.16
CA LYS A 418 24.90 19.97 -51.03
C LYS A 418 25.44 19.99 -52.47
N PRO A 419 24.88 19.22 -53.42
CA PRO A 419 25.20 19.45 -54.82
C PRO A 419 24.59 20.79 -55.15
N HIS A 420 25.47 21.77 -55.29
CA HIS A 420 25.13 23.11 -55.72
C HIS A 420 24.62 23.00 -57.16
N CYS A 421 23.32 22.80 -57.35
CA CYS A 421 22.69 22.93 -58.66
C CYS A 421 22.75 24.41 -59.05
N LYS A 422 23.82 24.81 -59.73
CA LYS A 422 23.80 25.98 -60.60
C LYS A 422 22.79 25.70 -61.71
N ALA A 423 21.88 26.65 -61.87
CA ALA A 423 20.93 26.70 -62.96
C ALA A 423 21.60 26.36 -64.30
N THR A 424 21.02 25.43 -65.06
CA THR A 424 20.40 25.65 -66.38
C THR A 424 20.20 24.26 -67.03
N ASN A 425 18.96 23.97 -67.45
CA ASN A 425 18.48 22.82 -68.22
C ASN A 425 18.20 21.49 -67.49
N CYS A 426 17.03 21.40 -66.85
CA CYS A 426 16.23 20.18 -66.87
C CYS A 426 14.85 20.49 -67.48
N SER A 427 14.73 20.31 -68.79
CA SER A 427 13.44 20.18 -69.46
C SER A 427 12.99 18.72 -69.37
N SER A 428 12.00 18.43 -68.52
CA SER A 428 11.23 17.18 -68.62
C SER A 428 9.91 17.31 -67.87
N ASN A 429 8.86 17.66 -68.63
CA ASN A 429 7.42 17.48 -68.39
C ASN A 429 6.94 17.36 -66.92
N GLU A 430 6.56 18.49 -66.33
CA GLU A 430 6.11 18.61 -64.95
C GLU A 430 4.68 18.11 -64.66
N ASN A 431 3.89 17.66 -65.65
CA ASN A 431 2.44 17.53 -65.43
C ASN A 431 1.88 16.11 -65.23
N THR A 432 2.70 15.04 -65.20
CA THR A 432 2.20 13.66 -65.06
C THR A 432 2.76 12.85 -63.89
N PHE A 433 3.69 13.40 -63.09
CA PHE A 433 4.28 12.68 -61.95
C PHE A 433 3.57 12.92 -60.59
N PHE A 434 2.78 14.00 -60.46
CA PHE A 434 2.22 14.41 -59.17
C PHE A 434 0.98 13.62 -58.69
N GLU A 435 0.31 12.87 -59.57
CA GLU A 435 -0.90 12.11 -59.18
C GLU A 435 -0.62 10.84 -58.37
N LYS A 436 0.59 10.25 -58.46
CA LYS A 436 0.94 8.99 -57.76
C LYS A 436 1.48 9.18 -56.32
N HIS A 437 1.55 10.41 -55.83
CA HIS A 437 2.31 10.77 -54.62
C HIS A 437 1.47 11.48 -53.57
N LYS A 438 0.15 11.24 -53.64
CA LYS A 438 -0.86 11.69 -52.69
C LYS A 438 -1.60 10.46 -52.17
N MET A 439 -1.95 10.42 -50.88
CA MET A 439 -2.77 9.34 -50.34
C MET A 439 -4.21 9.40 -50.90
N HIS A 440 -4.71 10.61 -51.16
CA HIS A 440 -5.98 10.90 -51.84
C HIS A 440 -5.81 12.04 -52.86
N GLN A 441 -6.58 12.06 -53.95
CA GLN A 441 -6.47 13.07 -55.02
C GLN A 441 -6.54 14.52 -54.51
N ALA A 442 -7.25 14.76 -53.40
CA ALA A 442 -7.43 16.07 -52.77
C ALA A 442 -6.33 16.46 -51.75
N GLN A 443 -5.39 15.58 -51.39
CA GLN A 443 -4.33 15.90 -50.43
C GLN A 443 -3.08 16.51 -51.10
N PRO A 444 -2.31 17.34 -50.38
CA PRO A 444 -1.02 17.82 -50.87
C PRO A 444 -0.01 16.68 -51.04
N VAL A 445 0.97 16.88 -51.92
CA VAL A 445 2.04 15.92 -52.20
C VAL A 445 2.83 15.66 -50.91
N CYS A 446 3.11 14.39 -50.59
CA CYS A 446 3.76 13.98 -49.35
C CYS A 446 3.08 14.53 -48.08
N SER A 447 1.74 14.65 -48.12
CA SER A 447 0.90 15.16 -47.02
C SER A 447 1.29 16.56 -46.52
N GLY A 448 2.07 17.32 -47.31
CA GLY A 448 2.61 18.61 -46.93
C GLY A 448 3.67 18.56 -45.82
N GLN A 449 4.12 17.37 -45.41
CA GLN A 449 5.09 17.17 -44.33
C GLN A 449 6.42 16.56 -44.85
N GLY A 450 6.68 16.67 -46.14
CA GLY A 450 7.89 16.16 -46.75
C GLY A 450 8.09 16.64 -48.19
N ASP A 451 9.31 16.44 -48.69
CA ASP A 451 9.70 16.83 -50.05
C ASP A 451 9.68 15.60 -50.96
N CYS A 452 9.09 15.74 -52.16
CA CYS A 452 9.11 14.69 -53.16
C CYS A 452 10.36 14.79 -54.02
N ILE A 453 11.30 13.86 -53.87
CA ILE A 453 12.55 13.84 -54.63
C ILE A 453 12.68 12.46 -55.29
N GLY A 454 12.76 12.44 -56.62
CA GLY A 454 12.96 11.19 -57.38
C GLY A 454 11.84 10.14 -57.20
N GLY A 455 10.60 10.56 -56.97
CA GLY A 455 9.44 9.68 -56.81
C GLY A 455 9.31 9.04 -55.42
N LYS A 456 10.04 9.55 -54.41
CA LYS A 456 9.87 9.17 -53.00
C LYS A 456 9.67 10.41 -52.14
N CYS A 457 8.81 10.28 -51.12
CA CYS A 457 8.61 11.32 -50.12
C CYS A 457 9.68 11.24 -49.03
N PHE A 458 10.32 12.37 -48.77
CA PHE A 458 11.29 12.56 -47.68
C PHE A 458 10.68 13.43 -46.60
N CYS A 459 10.30 12.82 -45.48
CA CYS A 459 9.57 13.52 -44.43
C CYS A 459 10.45 14.51 -43.66
N HIS A 460 9.89 15.68 -43.39
CA HIS A 460 10.56 16.74 -42.65
C HIS A 460 10.81 16.29 -41.20
N LYS A 461 11.95 16.73 -40.64
CA LYS A 461 12.27 16.50 -39.23
C LYS A 461 11.54 17.55 -38.39
N SER A 462 10.72 17.11 -37.44
CA SER A 462 10.02 17.98 -36.49
C SER A 462 10.76 18.02 -35.15
N LYS A 463 10.67 19.15 -34.44
CA LYS A 463 11.14 19.24 -33.04
C LYS A 463 10.24 18.48 -32.06
N LEU A 464 9.00 18.19 -32.47
CA LEU A 464 8.00 17.50 -31.65
C LEU A 464 8.09 15.97 -31.76
N GLY A 465 8.73 15.46 -32.81
CA GLY A 465 8.91 14.03 -33.02
C GLY A 465 9.21 13.68 -34.48
N LYS A 466 8.93 12.44 -34.86
CA LYS A 466 9.24 11.89 -36.18
C LYS A 466 7.97 11.80 -37.03
N VAL A 467 8.03 12.40 -38.22
CA VAL A 467 7.07 12.18 -39.29
C VAL A 467 7.57 11.02 -40.16
N TYR A 468 6.68 10.09 -40.49
CA TYR A 468 7.00 8.86 -41.23
C TYR A 468 5.80 8.39 -42.06
N GLY A 469 5.98 7.33 -42.85
CA GLY A 469 4.97 6.85 -43.79
C GLY A 469 5.41 7.04 -45.25
N LYS A 470 4.72 6.38 -46.18
CA LYS A 470 5.10 6.38 -47.60
C LYS A 470 4.93 7.75 -48.25
N TYR A 471 3.96 8.51 -47.74
CA TYR A 471 3.59 9.85 -48.15
C TYR A 471 3.68 10.84 -46.98
N CYS A 472 4.49 10.55 -45.96
CA CYS A 472 4.65 11.37 -44.75
C CYS A 472 3.32 11.67 -44.03
N GLU A 473 2.43 10.69 -44.04
CA GLU A 473 1.06 10.76 -43.55
C GLU A 473 0.92 10.44 -42.06
N MET A 474 1.99 9.96 -41.42
CA MET A 474 1.99 9.55 -40.02
C MET A 474 3.00 10.34 -39.22
N ASP A 475 2.70 10.51 -37.94
CA ASP A 475 3.64 11.04 -36.97
C ASP A 475 3.45 10.33 -35.62
N ASN A 476 4.40 10.54 -34.71
CA ASN A 476 4.40 9.95 -33.37
C ASN A 476 4.09 10.96 -32.26
N PHE A 477 3.48 12.11 -32.57
CA PHE A 477 3.25 13.20 -31.60
C PHE A 477 1.84 13.80 -31.62
N SER A 478 1.01 13.48 -32.61
CA SER A 478 -0.36 13.95 -32.80
C SER A 478 -1.42 13.06 -32.13
N CYS A 479 -1.04 12.23 -31.15
CA CYS A 479 -1.98 11.41 -30.39
C CYS A 479 -2.57 12.18 -29.18
N PRO A 480 -3.66 11.67 -28.57
CA PRO A 480 -4.25 12.29 -27.39
C PRO A 480 -3.28 12.43 -26.21
N TYR A 481 -3.31 13.58 -25.54
CA TYR A 481 -2.53 13.86 -24.32
C TYR A 481 -3.42 13.70 -23.09
N HIS A 482 -2.85 13.21 -22.00
CA HIS A 482 -3.50 13.15 -20.69
C HIS A 482 -2.59 13.81 -19.65
N HIS A 483 -3.10 14.83 -18.96
CA HIS A 483 -2.32 15.71 -18.07
C HIS A 483 -1.01 16.24 -18.72
N GLY A 484 -1.06 16.58 -20.01
CA GLY A 484 0.10 17.10 -20.74
C GLY A 484 1.11 16.05 -21.21
N ILE A 485 0.86 14.75 -20.98
CA ILE A 485 1.73 13.66 -21.41
C ILE A 485 1.06 12.87 -22.55
N LEU A 486 1.76 12.71 -23.67
CA LEU A 486 1.31 11.93 -24.84
C LEU A 486 1.01 10.48 -24.42
N CYS A 487 -0.21 9.99 -24.71
CA CYS A 487 -0.66 8.64 -24.34
C CYS A 487 -0.43 8.29 -22.86
N ALA A 488 -0.56 9.29 -21.97
CA ALA A 488 -0.32 9.19 -20.54
C ALA A 488 1.07 8.63 -20.15
N GLY A 489 2.02 8.56 -21.09
CA GLY A 489 3.32 7.89 -20.92
C GLY A 489 3.27 6.36 -20.97
N ASN A 490 2.08 5.78 -21.18
CA ASN A 490 1.82 4.33 -21.10
C ASN A 490 1.38 3.72 -22.43
N GLY A 491 1.64 4.40 -23.54
CA GLY A 491 1.35 3.91 -24.87
C GLY A 491 2.26 4.53 -25.92
N GLU A 492 2.30 3.90 -27.09
CA GLU A 492 2.99 4.41 -28.27
C GLU A 492 1.98 5.09 -29.20
N CYS A 493 2.34 6.27 -29.70
CA CYS A 493 1.51 6.99 -30.66
C CYS A 493 1.72 6.38 -32.07
N GLU A 494 0.68 5.71 -32.57
CA GLU A 494 0.64 5.15 -33.93
C GLU A 494 -0.55 5.74 -34.68
N ALA A 495 -0.30 6.49 -35.76
CA ALA A 495 -1.37 7.01 -36.63
C ALA A 495 -2.40 7.92 -35.93
N GLY A 496 -1.97 8.73 -34.96
CA GLY A 496 -2.88 9.61 -34.19
C GLY A 496 -3.70 8.87 -33.13
N LYS A 497 -3.44 7.58 -32.88
CA LYS A 497 -4.05 6.81 -31.78
C LYS A 497 -3.00 6.27 -30.81
N CYS A 498 -3.37 6.23 -29.54
CA CYS A 498 -2.52 5.65 -28.51
C CYS A 498 -2.68 4.13 -28.48
N LYS A 499 -1.59 3.43 -28.77
CA LYS A 499 -1.48 1.98 -28.61
C LYS A 499 -0.90 1.68 -27.24
N CYS A 500 -1.75 1.25 -26.33
CA CYS A 500 -1.38 1.08 -24.93
C CYS A 500 -0.40 -0.08 -24.72
N PHE A 501 0.51 0.13 -23.77
CA PHE A 501 1.38 -0.94 -23.30
C PHE A 501 0.55 -2.01 -22.59
N ASN A 502 1.06 -3.25 -22.62
CA ASN A 502 0.38 -4.35 -21.97
C ASN A 502 0.19 -4.05 -20.47
N GLY A 503 -1.02 -4.19 -19.96
CA GLY A 503 -1.36 -3.76 -18.60
C GLY A 503 -1.94 -2.35 -18.49
N TRP A 504 -2.18 -1.67 -19.63
CA TRP A 504 -2.82 -0.36 -19.71
C TRP A 504 -3.94 -0.33 -20.75
N GLU A 505 -4.98 0.44 -20.48
CA GLU A 505 -6.20 0.56 -21.28
C GLU A 505 -6.74 1.99 -21.27
N GLY A 506 -7.71 2.25 -22.15
CA GLY A 506 -8.32 3.57 -22.37
C GLY A 506 -7.75 4.31 -23.59
N GLU A 507 -8.52 5.26 -24.13
CA GLU A 507 -8.16 6.06 -25.32
C GLU A 507 -6.83 6.82 -25.18
N HIS A 508 -6.44 7.16 -23.95
CA HIS A 508 -5.17 7.82 -23.65
C HIS A 508 -4.17 6.89 -22.96
N CYS A 509 -4.45 5.59 -22.82
CA CYS A 509 -3.67 4.64 -22.03
C CYS A 509 -3.50 5.04 -20.55
N GLN A 510 -4.51 5.71 -20.01
CA GLN A 510 -4.48 6.30 -18.68
C GLN A 510 -4.83 5.31 -17.56
N CYS A 511 -5.48 4.18 -17.88
CA CYS A 511 -5.92 3.21 -16.89
C CYS A 511 -4.98 2.01 -16.86
N SER A 512 -4.59 1.52 -15.68
CA SER A 512 -3.92 0.21 -15.57
C SER A 512 -4.96 -0.91 -15.62
N SER A 513 -4.73 -2.00 -16.35
CA SER A 513 -5.65 -3.15 -16.41
C SER A 513 -5.77 -3.90 -15.08
N LEU A 514 -4.83 -3.70 -14.15
CA LEU A 514 -4.94 -4.19 -12.76
C LEU A 514 -5.95 -3.37 -11.94
N SER A 515 -6.27 -2.15 -12.38
CA SER A 515 -7.22 -1.28 -11.70
C SER A 515 -8.63 -1.88 -11.71
N ALA A 516 -9.01 -2.66 -12.72
CA ALA A 516 -10.30 -3.36 -12.80
C ALA A 516 -10.57 -4.30 -11.61
N LYS A 517 -9.52 -4.87 -10.98
CA LYS A 517 -9.67 -5.69 -9.76
C LYS A 517 -10.25 -4.89 -8.59
N HIS A 518 -9.98 -3.59 -8.53
CA HIS A 518 -10.49 -2.70 -7.46
C HIS A 518 -11.98 -2.38 -7.60
N CYS A 519 -12.60 -2.75 -8.72
CA CYS A 519 -14.03 -2.58 -8.97
C CYS A 519 -14.85 -3.84 -8.69
N ILE A 520 -14.21 -4.95 -8.29
CA ILE A 520 -14.89 -6.24 -8.08
C ILE A 520 -15.23 -6.40 -6.60
N ASN A 521 -16.50 -6.67 -6.28
CA ASN A 521 -16.92 -6.95 -4.91
C ASN A 521 -16.63 -8.40 -4.49
N SER A 522 -16.85 -8.73 -3.21
CA SER A 522 -16.62 -10.09 -2.66
C SER A 522 -17.45 -11.20 -3.32
N LYS A 523 -18.49 -10.84 -4.09
CA LYS A 523 -19.34 -11.76 -4.87
C LYS A 523 -18.90 -11.88 -6.35
N GLY A 524 -17.79 -11.25 -6.73
CA GLY A 524 -17.26 -11.27 -8.10
C GLY A 524 -17.95 -10.31 -9.07
N GLN A 525 -18.80 -9.40 -8.59
CA GLN A 525 -19.53 -8.46 -9.44
C GLN A 525 -18.75 -7.14 -9.60
N ILE A 526 -18.66 -6.65 -10.84
CA ILE A 526 -18.08 -5.34 -11.15
C ILE A 526 -19.08 -4.26 -10.72
N CYS A 527 -18.65 -3.36 -9.84
CA CYS A 527 -19.43 -2.24 -9.32
C CYS A 527 -20.80 -2.67 -8.78
N SER A 528 -20.83 -3.81 -8.09
CA SER A 528 -22.05 -4.43 -7.53
C SER A 528 -23.18 -4.62 -8.56
N GLY A 529 -22.83 -4.69 -9.85
CA GLY A 529 -23.78 -4.80 -10.97
C GLY A 529 -24.55 -3.50 -11.27
N ARG A 530 -24.20 -2.38 -10.63
CA ARG A 530 -24.94 -1.10 -10.65
C ARG A 530 -24.09 0.04 -11.21
N GLY A 531 -23.04 -0.29 -11.96
CA GLY A 531 -22.11 0.68 -12.48
C GLY A 531 -21.12 0.09 -13.48
N HIS A 532 -20.32 0.97 -14.06
CA HIS A 532 -19.19 0.62 -14.92
C HIS A 532 -17.88 0.98 -14.23
N CYS A 533 -16.86 0.14 -14.39
CA CYS A 533 -15.53 0.41 -13.85
C CYS A 533 -14.74 1.27 -14.84
N VAL A 534 -14.29 2.44 -14.39
CA VAL A 534 -13.46 3.35 -15.17
C VAL A 534 -12.16 3.59 -14.40
N CYS A 535 -11.02 3.11 -14.94
CA CYS A 535 -9.71 3.19 -14.30
C CYS A 535 -9.66 2.72 -12.81
N GLY A 536 -10.41 1.67 -12.45
CA GLY A 536 -10.42 1.12 -11.08
C GLY A 536 -11.30 1.87 -10.09
N LYS A 537 -12.13 2.79 -10.57
CA LYS A 537 -13.20 3.43 -9.80
C LYS A 537 -14.55 3.07 -10.44
N CYS A 538 -15.54 2.79 -9.60
CA CYS A 538 -16.89 2.54 -10.08
C CYS A 538 -17.63 3.85 -10.33
N GLU A 539 -18.17 3.99 -11.54
CA GLU A 539 -19.18 4.98 -11.90
C GLU A 539 -20.54 4.32 -11.87
N CYS A 540 -21.37 4.69 -10.89
CA CYS A 540 -22.69 4.12 -10.71
C CYS A 540 -23.62 4.58 -11.82
N THR A 541 -24.27 3.63 -12.50
CA THR A 541 -25.25 3.92 -13.55
C THR A 541 -26.57 4.39 -12.97
N ASP A 542 -26.94 3.90 -11.78
CA ASP A 542 -28.09 4.43 -11.03
C ASP A 542 -27.63 5.61 -10.14
N PRO A 543 -28.17 6.83 -10.31
CA PRO A 543 -27.81 8.00 -9.50
C PRO A 543 -28.18 7.88 -8.02
N ARG A 544 -28.98 6.86 -7.63
CA ARG A 544 -29.33 6.57 -6.22
C ARG A 544 -28.37 5.58 -5.56
N SER A 545 -27.50 4.95 -6.34
CA SER A 545 -26.46 4.04 -5.83
C SER A 545 -25.20 4.84 -5.51
N PHE A 546 -24.62 4.59 -4.35
CA PHE A 546 -23.38 5.21 -3.88
C PHE A 546 -22.50 4.18 -3.17
N GLY A 547 -21.28 4.58 -2.81
CA GLY A 547 -20.26 3.69 -2.30
C GLY A 547 -19.14 3.46 -3.30
N ARG A 548 -18.05 2.85 -2.84
CA ARG A 548 -16.82 2.68 -3.65
C ARG A 548 -17.05 1.76 -4.85
N LEU A 549 -17.96 0.80 -4.69
CA LEU A 549 -18.36 -0.24 -5.62
C LEU A 549 -19.85 -0.15 -5.96
N CYS A 550 -20.50 1.01 -5.78
CA CYS A 550 -21.95 1.20 -5.98
C CYS A 550 -22.81 0.20 -5.15
N GLU A 551 -22.30 -0.17 -3.98
CA GLU A 551 -22.83 -1.22 -3.10
C GLU A 551 -24.02 -0.74 -2.26
N TYR A 552 -24.11 0.56 -1.99
CA TYR A 552 -25.19 1.13 -1.21
C TYR A 552 -26.24 1.72 -2.14
N CYS A 553 -27.43 1.16 -2.12
CA CYS A 553 -28.60 1.83 -2.69
C CYS A 553 -29.82 1.63 -1.79
N PRO A 554 -30.05 2.55 -0.84
CA PRO A 554 -31.13 2.47 0.13
C PRO A 554 -32.52 2.34 -0.50
N ASN A 555 -32.71 2.91 -1.70
CA ASN A 555 -34.01 2.97 -2.38
C ASN A 555 -34.10 2.05 -3.62
N CYS A 556 -33.14 1.15 -3.83
CA CYS A 556 -33.17 0.23 -4.97
C CYS A 556 -33.83 -1.12 -4.63
N ASN A 557 -33.86 -1.52 -3.35
CA ASN A 557 -34.51 -2.74 -2.90
C ASN A 557 -35.39 -2.44 -1.67
N ASN A 558 -36.71 -2.37 -1.87
CA ASN A 558 -37.61 -2.73 -0.79
C ASN A 558 -37.55 -4.26 -0.71
N ALA A 559 -36.93 -4.81 0.34
CA ALA A 559 -36.88 -6.26 0.57
C ALA A 559 -38.28 -6.92 0.55
N CYS A 560 -39.36 -6.14 0.72
CA CYS A 560 -40.73 -6.58 0.56
C CYS A 560 -41.14 -6.90 -0.89
N ASP A 561 -40.62 -6.21 -1.91
CA ASP A 561 -41.05 -6.42 -3.31
C ASP A 561 -40.42 -7.69 -3.92
N GLU A 562 -39.17 -8.00 -3.56
CA GLU A 562 -38.49 -9.23 -4.00
C GLU A 562 -39.04 -10.48 -3.29
N ASN A 563 -39.50 -10.36 -2.04
CA ASN A 563 -40.00 -11.49 -1.23
C ASN A 563 -41.54 -11.62 -1.17
N TRP A 564 -42.30 -10.71 -1.79
CA TRP A 564 -43.78 -10.77 -1.81
C TRP A 564 -44.30 -12.10 -2.38
N SER A 565 -43.59 -12.66 -3.35
CA SER A 565 -43.90 -13.94 -4.00
C SER A 565 -43.78 -15.16 -3.05
N CYS A 566 -42.91 -15.11 -2.03
CA CYS A 566 -42.75 -16.19 -1.05
C CYS A 566 -43.80 -16.13 0.08
N VAL A 567 -44.48 -15.00 0.29
CA VAL A 567 -45.54 -14.87 1.31
C VAL A 567 -46.74 -15.76 1.01
N HIS A 568 -47.05 -15.97 -0.29
CA HIS A 568 -48.09 -16.89 -0.74
C HIS A 568 -47.82 -18.35 -0.36
N CYS A 569 -46.56 -18.74 -0.13
CA CYS A 569 -46.19 -20.09 0.32
C CYS A 569 -46.57 -20.35 1.79
N HIS A 570 -46.74 -19.31 2.62
CA HIS A 570 -47.11 -19.44 4.04
C HIS A 570 -48.63 -19.41 4.29
N HIS A 571 -49.41 -18.88 3.34
CA HIS A 571 -50.84 -18.59 3.53
C HIS A 571 -51.70 -19.20 2.41
N SER A 572 -51.65 -20.52 2.20
CA SER A 572 -52.63 -21.21 1.34
C SER A 572 -52.85 -22.68 1.73
N ASN A 573 -53.93 -22.98 2.46
CA ASN A 573 -54.30 -24.35 2.87
C ASN A 573 -54.92 -25.21 1.73
N ASN A 574 -54.75 -24.87 0.44
CA ASN A 574 -55.30 -25.67 -0.65
C ASN A 574 -54.69 -25.33 -2.03
N VAL A 575 -53.47 -25.80 -2.32
CA VAL A 575 -52.87 -25.68 -3.65
C VAL A 575 -52.04 -26.93 -4.03
N SER A 576 -52.04 -27.26 -5.32
CA SER A 576 -51.46 -28.45 -5.98
C SER A 576 -49.95 -28.67 -5.76
N GLN A 577 -49.52 -29.94 -5.81
CA GLN A 577 -48.14 -30.43 -5.56
C GLN A 577 -47.02 -29.64 -6.29
N ILE A 578 -47.30 -29.10 -7.47
CA ILE A 578 -46.35 -28.37 -8.32
C ILE A 578 -45.88 -27.07 -7.67
N ILE A 579 -46.77 -26.37 -6.95
CA ILE A 579 -46.45 -25.08 -6.31
C ILE A 579 -45.63 -25.31 -5.03
N LEU A 580 -45.78 -26.47 -4.38
CA LEU A 580 -45.00 -26.84 -3.20
C LEU A 580 -43.52 -27.10 -3.54
N ASP A 581 -43.24 -27.77 -4.66
CA ASP A 581 -41.87 -28.04 -5.11
C ASP A 581 -41.15 -26.77 -5.60
N GLN A 582 -41.90 -25.83 -6.17
CA GLN A 582 -41.36 -24.53 -6.59
C GLN A 582 -41.05 -23.61 -5.39
N CYS A 583 -41.88 -23.63 -4.33
CA CYS A 583 -41.59 -22.96 -3.06
C CYS A 583 -40.35 -23.57 -2.35
N LYS A 584 -40.18 -24.91 -2.38
CA LYS A 584 -39.02 -25.60 -1.80
C LYS A 584 -37.70 -25.22 -2.47
N THR A 585 -37.71 -25.05 -3.78
CA THR A 585 -36.51 -24.71 -4.57
C THR A 585 -36.17 -23.22 -4.56
N SER A 586 -37.15 -22.32 -4.44
CA SER A 586 -36.93 -20.87 -4.54
C SER A 586 -36.86 -20.12 -3.21
N CYS A 587 -37.53 -20.60 -2.14
CA CYS A 587 -37.62 -19.92 -0.84
C CYS A 587 -36.93 -20.72 0.30
N THR A 588 -35.93 -21.54 -0.03
CA THR A 588 -35.33 -22.56 0.86
C THR A 588 -34.68 -21.99 2.13
N TYR A 589 -34.26 -20.72 2.10
CA TYR A 589 -33.56 -20.07 3.21
C TYR A 589 -34.46 -19.69 4.41
N MET A 590 -35.79 -19.69 4.24
CA MET A 590 -36.75 -19.26 5.27
C MET A 590 -37.40 -20.43 6.05
N MET A 591 -37.18 -21.68 5.65
CA MET A 591 -37.78 -22.86 6.31
C MET A 591 -36.99 -23.38 7.53
N GLN A 592 -35.87 -22.74 7.90
CA GLN A 592 -34.98 -23.19 8.98
C GLN A 592 -34.73 -22.17 10.11
N TYR A 593 -35.41 -21.02 10.11
CA TYR A 593 -35.26 -20.03 11.18
C TYR A 593 -36.58 -19.86 11.96
N SER A 594 -36.76 -20.72 12.97
CA SER A 594 -37.54 -20.38 14.15
C SER A 594 -36.61 -19.67 15.12
N ASP A 595 -37.08 -18.56 15.71
CA ASP A 595 -36.41 -17.66 16.67
C ASP A 595 -35.40 -16.64 16.12
N LYS A 596 -35.95 -15.60 15.50
CA LYS A 596 -35.97 -14.24 16.07
C LYS A 596 -36.68 -13.34 15.07
N THR A 597 -37.96 -13.11 15.31
CA THR A 597 -38.67 -11.93 14.80
C THR A 597 -37.93 -10.70 15.33
N SER A 598 -37.02 -10.15 14.55
CA SER A 598 -36.78 -8.72 14.61
C SER A 598 -38.05 -8.10 14.05
N GLU A 599 -38.86 -7.59 14.98
CA GLU A 599 -40.10 -6.92 14.68
C GLU A 599 -39.80 -5.75 13.73
N CYS A 600 -40.30 -5.82 12.51
CA CYS A 600 -40.54 -4.65 11.69
C CYS A 600 -41.70 -3.86 12.33
N PHE A 601 -41.47 -3.23 13.49
CA PHE A 601 -42.38 -2.23 14.01
C PHE A 601 -42.11 -0.89 13.32
N SER A 602 -42.76 -0.68 12.19
CA SER A 602 -43.16 0.67 11.78
C SER A 602 -44.59 0.89 12.26
N ASP A 603 -44.80 0.91 13.58
CA ASP A 603 -46.11 1.18 14.15
C ASP A 603 -46.28 2.71 14.32
N PRO A 604 -47.28 3.36 13.68
CA PRO A 604 -47.49 4.82 13.78
C PRO A 604 -47.80 5.32 15.20
N ASN A 605 -47.98 4.41 16.16
CA ASN A 605 -48.41 4.72 17.53
C ASN A 605 -47.29 5.27 18.42
N TYR A 606 -46.05 4.80 18.32
CA TYR A 606 -44.98 5.30 19.21
C TYR A 606 -44.56 6.73 18.90
N PHE A 607 -44.53 7.12 17.61
CA PHE A 607 -44.25 8.49 17.22
C PHE A 607 -45.37 9.45 17.65
N ARG A 608 -46.64 8.99 17.59
CA ARG A 608 -47.78 9.76 18.12
C ARG A 608 -47.73 9.88 19.64
N ILE A 609 -47.41 8.82 20.36
CA ILE A 609 -47.27 8.85 21.83
C ILE A 609 -46.13 9.77 22.24
N PHE A 610 -44.98 9.71 21.56
CA PHE A 610 -43.84 10.59 21.81
C PHE A 610 -44.20 12.06 21.58
N ILE A 611 -44.89 12.38 20.47
CA ILE A 611 -45.36 13.75 20.20
C ILE A 611 -46.38 14.20 21.26
N ILE A 612 -47.30 13.34 21.70
CA ILE A 612 -48.27 13.67 22.75
C ILE A 612 -47.54 13.96 24.07
N ILE A 613 -46.55 13.16 24.47
CA ILE A 613 -45.77 13.40 25.69
C ILE A 613 -45.00 14.73 25.59
N LEU A 614 -44.44 15.04 24.43
CA LEU A 614 -43.70 16.28 24.19
C LEU A 614 -44.62 17.51 24.23
N ILE A 615 -45.84 17.41 23.69
CA ILE A 615 -46.84 18.48 23.76
C ILE A 615 -47.33 18.67 25.20
N VAL A 616 -47.61 17.59 25.94
CA VAL A 616 -48.10 17.65 27.32
C VAL A 616 -47.05 18.25 28.25
N THR A 617 -45.79 17.84 28.12
CA THR A 617 -44.68 18.40 28.92
C THR A 617 -44.47 19.88 28.62
N PHE A 618 -44.57 20.30 27.36
CA PHE A 618 -44.50 21.71 26.97
C PHE A 618 -45.67 22.54 27.55
N LEU A 619 -46.89 22.02 27.52
CA LEU A 619 -48.07 22.69 28.07
C LEU A 619 -48.01 22.82 29.60
N ILE A 620 -47.51 21.80 30.31
CA ILE A 620 -47.28 21.86 31.76
C ILE A 620 -46.22 22.93 32.09
N GLY A 621 -45.15 23.01 31.28
CA GLY A 621 -44.14 24.07 31.39
C GLY A 621 -44.74 25.47 31.25
N LEU A 622 -45.57 25.69 30.22
CA LEU A 622 -46.27 26.96 30.01
C LEU A 622 -47.23 27.30 31.16
N LEU A 623 -47.97 26.31 31.68
CA LEU A 623 -48.87 26.52 32.81
C LEU A 623 -48.09 26.96 34.07
N ASN A 624 -46.96 26.32 34.36
CA ASN A 624 -46.11 26.69 35.48
C ASN A 624 -45.56 28.13 35.33
N VAL A 625 -45.16 28.52 34.12
CA VAL A 625 -44.72 29.90 33.85
C VAL A 625 -45.86 30.90 34.04
N LEU A 626 -47.09 30.56 33.64
CA LEU A 626 -48.26 31.43 33.84
C LEU A 626 -48.65 31.54 35.32
N ILE A 627 -48.56 30.45 36.10
CA ILE A 627 -48.79 30.46 37.54
C ILE A 627 -47.73 31.31 38.25
N ILE A 628 -46.45 31.14 37.91
CA ILE A 628 -45.36 31.96 38.45
C ILE A 628 -45.59 33.43 38.10
N ARG A 629 -46.02 33.74 36.86
CA ARG A 629 -46.35 35.11 36.44
C ARG A 629 -47.54 35.68 37.22
N GLN A 630 -48.58 34.89 37.50
CA GLN A 630 -49.71 35.31 38.34
C GLN A 630 -49.30 35.54 39.80
N ILE A 631 -48.44 34.69 40.36
CA ILE A 631 -47.89 34.87 41.71
C ILE A 631 -47.07 36.16 41.79
N ILE A 632 -46.24 36.46 40.78
CA ILE A 632 -45.47 37.71 40.72
C ILE A 632 -46.40 38.94 40.61
N LEU A 633 -47.48 38.84 39.82
CA LEU A 633 -48.47 39.92 39.69
C LEU A 633 -49.31 40.13 40.96
N GLN A 634 -49.68 39.06 41.67
CA GLN A 634 -50.34 39.14 42.97
C GLN A 634 -49.40 39.66 44.07
N TRP A 635 -48.12 39.30 44.02
CA TRP A 635 -47.10 39.82 44.95
C TRP A 635 -46.90 41.33 44.78
N ASN A 636 -46.91 41.84 43.55
CA ASN A 636 -46.81 43.27 43.29
C ASN A 636 -48.07 44.05 43.69
N ASN A 637 -49.27 43.45 43.63
CA ASN A 637 -50.50 44.09 44.10
C ASN A 637 -50.66 44.09 45.63
N ASN A 638 -49.99 43.18 46.37
CA ASN A 638 -50.04 43.13 47.83
C ASN A 638 -48.98 44.01 48.54
N LYS A 639 -48.15 44.76 47.79
CA LYS A 639 -47.14 45.66 48.36
C LYS A 639 -47.57 47.14 48.46
N ILE A 640 -48.82 47.47 48.17
CA ILE A 640 -49.37 48.84 48.32
C ILE A 640 -50.53 48.81 49.33
N LYS A 641 -50.19 48.87 50.63
CA LYS A 641 -50.99 49.34 51.78
C LYS A 641 -50.13 49.14 53.06
N SER A 642 -49.24 50.08 53.37
CA SER A 642 -49.39 51.16 54.39
C SER A 642 -48.78 50.75 55.76
N PRO A 643 -48.53 51.67 56.73
CA PRO A 643 -47.21 52.27 56.97
C PRO A 643 -46.76 52.21 58.45
N ALA A 644 -45.62 52.86 58.73
CA ALA A 644 -45.18 53.46 60.01
C ALA A 644 -44.02 52.78 60.79
N ASP A 645 -42.99 53.60 60.99
CA ASP A 645 -42.05 53.73 62.11
C ASP A 645 -41.32 52.49 62.69
N TYR A 646 -39.99 52.45 62.57
CA TYR A 646 -39.11 52.99 63.62
C TYR A 646 -37.62 52.95 63.22
N ARG A 647 -36.89 53.83 63.89
CA ARG A 647 -35.49 54.27 63.78
C ARG A 647 -34.43 53.21 64.17
N VAL A 648 -33.22 53.42 63.60
CA VAL A 648 -31.86 53.31 64.22
C VAL A 648 -31.01 52.03 64.04
N SER A 649 -29.91 52.22 63.29
CA SER A 649 -28.47 51.95 63.52
C SER A 649 -27.87 50.54 63.75
N SER A 650 -26.85 50.29 62.91
CA SER A 650 -25.55 49.62 63.15
C SER A 650 -25.52 48.17 63.64
N THR A 651 -24.94 47.26 62.85
CA THR A 651 -23.53 46.84 62.96
C THR A 651 -23.22 45.63 62.07
N LYS A 652 -21.94 45.54 61.72
CA LYS A 652 -21.26 44.49 60.96
C LYS A 652 -21.36 43.08 61.58
N LYS A 653 -21.13 42.11 60.68
CA LYS A 653 -20.42 40.83 60.84
C LYS A 653 -21.23 39.56 61.19
N LYS A 654 -21.20 38.69 60.17
CA LYS A 654 -20.77 37.28 60.15
C LYS A 654 -21.85 36.18 60.17
N LYS A 655 -21.71 35.36 59.10
CA LYS A 655 -21.85 33.90 59.02
C LYS A 655 -23.25 33.31 59.02
N LYS A 656 -23.74 32.97 57.83
CA LYS A 656 -23.79 31.60 57.27
C LYS A 656 -24.79 31.58 56.12
N ILE A 657 -24.37 31.06 54.96
CA ILE A 657 -25.09 30.32 53.90
C ILE A 657 -24.02 30.23 52.80
N ALA A 658 -23.18 29.18 52.77
CA ALA A 658 -23.50 27.81 52.37
C ALA A 658 -24.00 27.73 50.92
N LEU A 659 -23.05 27.35 50.05
CA LEU A 659 -23.23 26.39 48.97
C LEU A 659 -24.28 26.73 47.90
N ASN A 660 -23.85 27.43 46.86
CA ASN A 660 -24.47 27.39 45.54
C ASN A 660 -23.38 27.13 44.51
N LEU A 661 -23.30 25.90 44.02
CA LEU A 661 -22.98 25.54 42.63
C LEU A 661 -22.89 24.01 42.53
N ALA A 662 -24.07 23.41 42.41
CA ALA A 662 -24.28 22.13 41.72
C ALA A 662 -25.73 22.17 41.21
N LEU A 663 -25.93 22.98 40.16
CA LEU A 663 -26.70 22.58 38.98
C LEU A 663 -26.14 21.22 38.54
N GLU A 664 -26.88 20.21 38.11
CA GLU A 664 -28.23 20.09 37.55
C GLU A 664 -28.54 18.58 37.67
N LEU A 665 -29.81 18.25 37.93
CA LEU A 665 -30.41 16.98 37.52
C LEU A 665 -31.51 17.32 36.53
#